data_AF-A0ABD4K586-F1
#
_entry.id   AF-A0ABD4K586-F1
#
_cell.length_a   1.000
_cell.length_b   1.000
_cell.length_c   1.000
_cell.angle_alpha   90.00
_cell.angle_beta   90.00
_cell.angle_gamma   90.00
#
_symmetry.space_group_name_H-M   'P 1'
#
loop_
_entity.id
_entity.type
_entity.pdbx_description
1 polymer ?
#
loop_
_entity_poly.entity_id
_entity_poly.type
_entity_poly.pdbx_seq_one_letter_code
_entity_poly.pdbx_strand_id
1 'polypeptide(L)'
;MRKKYLSQLISLLVASTAAQGLLTTHSIAASDVIIDTPMSGLQVLGSNDVIRVTNTGSLSGAPTTALTLQQGATVTTFTNEGLITDINDNNLPFSMNVVQIDGTAGTFENNGIIQSVNQYHYGSIVELSASGVVDNFINRGTIQNSLNNFNMGMDNTGSVENNGHILNLTNTETGTITGYRGINNLGTIDSLTNAGVITAANNNFMPMPGQNGAIYNRGIIGTLHNTGTLQTGTLNYFGSAGVINWGTINTLINDNLISGSADAITNYGTVGTLENNGRIAAINNGIFASSSDGNAIAEIVNNGEISGGYYGIYLASYSNQNPATQIINNGTLSGGNTALYIYTDTNASADITLTNNGVVKGDIYSQSVAPLLINGGSTTTGTLTGQNGTGTLTSQHSDVIFGTGSLLLNDNVNAATVQNRGASLQVNTDITIAGDYHQKAAAALISGISDLATQNGTQMADTGYGRLNVTGNATIEEGSSINLVRTGGTYQFAEGQRYVVINAAGSGTDYNADKLNYSAIGYRGAVSGSVYETGTDKALVLTVGAEPPVVTPPVVTPPVVTPPVVTPPVVTPPVVTPPVVTPPVVTPPVVTPPVVTPPVVTPPVVTPPVVTPPVVTPPTQPTPKPALATIPSATAALGGLANYTGISSPQLLDLYNASLAIQGKDEANRAGEKLSPGQNINTSSAAAVATSTAQAVVGAHIDAVRNPHTSGTSGVATGDDYTSNWIVWGQPFGGYARQDSSAEISGYTAKFGGLILGADRSLGDDWRLGAAVNYSNTSVHGKGNLSGNTSTADNYGIIGYAGYTGDPWYLNLSAGVNRQNYSSVRRADFTGFSGAAQGKFNGQSVTLQTEFGYPVTLPADVVVTPLASLTYGYQHVDDYKETGGNGMALDVGSTHSQSVVSDIGARIEKNFATGLGSLTPFAQVSWIHQYDNRQVSSNATYAADAVGETSFITKGASPVEDMAGVAIGSTLYDANDLSLDARYDLQAGERYQAHTFSLRLRKMF
;
A
#
# COMPACT_ATOMS: atom_id res chain seq x y z
N MET A 1 30.92 1.41 -90.69
CA MET A 1 31.44 0.61 -89.56
C MET A 1 30.74 0.98 -88.25
N ARG A 2 29.46 0.64 -88.16
CA ARG A 2 28.56 0.70 -86.99
C ARG A 2 27.69 -0.56 -87.10
N LYS A 3 27.51 -1.31 -86.00
CA LYS A 3 26.70 -2.55 -85.81
C LYS A 3 27.42 -3.83 -85.31
N LYS A 4 28.65 -3.78 -84.77
CA LYS A 4 29.26 -4.98 -84.14
C LYS A 4 29.72 -4.87 -82.68
N TYR A 5 29.58 -3.72 -82.01
CA TYR A 5 29.98 -3.55 -80.59
C TYR A 5 28.82 -3.46 -79.59
N LEU A 6 27.56 -3.44 -80.02
CA LEU A 6 26.39 -3.41 -79.11
C LEU A 6 25.91 -4.82 -78.70
N SER A 7 26.27 -5.86 -79.47
CA SER A 7 25.89 -7.24 -79.16
C SER A 7 26.77 -7.90 -78.09
N GLN A 8 28.01 -7.44 -77.91
CA GLN A 8 28.92 -8.00 -76.90
C GLN A 8 28.67 -7.42 -75.49
N LEU A 9 28.13 -6.19 -75.39
CA LEU A 9 27.73 -5.59 -74.12
C LEU A 9 26.40 -6.16 -73.59
N ILE A 10 25.49 -6.59 -74.47
CA ILE A 10 24.22 -7.24 -74.06
C ILE A 10 24.46 -8.69 -73.63
N SER A 11 25.39 -9.42 -74.25
CA SER A 11 25.77 -10.76 -73.79
C SER A 11 26.53 -10.76 -72.45
N LEU A 12 27.27 -9.70 -72.13
CA LEU A 12 27.91 -9.56 -70.80
C LEU A 12 26.91 -9.20 -69.70
N LEU A 13 25.87 -8.40 -70.02
CA LEU A 13 24.82 -8.00 -69.07
C LEU A 13 23.82 -9.13 -68.79
N VAL A 14 23.59 -10.04 -69.75
CA VAL A 14 22.74 -11.24 -69.58
C VAL A 14 23.50 -12.40 -68.92
N ALA A 15 24.83 -12.46 -69.06
CA ALA A 15 25.67 -13.43 -68.36
C ALA A 15 25.91 -13.06 -66.87
N SER A 16 25.86 -11.77 -66.50
CA SER A 16 25.95 -11.37 -65.09
C SER A 16 24.66 -11.64 -64.29
N THR A 17 23.52 -11.83 -64.96
CA THR A 17 22.23 -12.12 -64.31
C THR A 17 21.90 -13.62 -64.20
N ALA A 18 22.71 -14.51 -64.81
CA ALA A 18 22.46 -15.96 -64.81
C ALA A 18 23.49 -16.79 -64.02
N ALA A 19 24.47 -16.14 -63.36
CA ALA A 19 25.52 -16.80 -62.58
C ALA A 19 25.46 -16.51 -61.06
N GLN A 20 24.36 -15.95 -60.55
CA GLN A 20 24.12 -15.75 -59.10
C GLN A 20 23.37 -16.91 -58.43
N GLY A 21 23.18 -18.02 -59.15
CA GLY A 21 22.52 -19.22 -58.66
C GLY A 21 23.46 -20.41 -58.51
N LEU A 22 24.63 -20.24 -57.88
CA LEU A 22 25.43 -21.30 -57.25
C LEU A 22 26.74 -20.69 -56.73
N LEU A 23 27.07 -20.95 -55.45
CA LEU A 23 28.32 -20.65 -54.72
C LEU A 23 28.26 -19.49 -53.72
N THR A 24 28.48 -19.89 -52.48
CA THR A 24 28.61 -19.16 -51.22
C THR A 24 29.73 -18.12 -51.18
N THR A 25 29.41 -16.91 -50.73
CA THR A 25 30.28 -16.05 -49.91
C THR A 25 29.42 -15.16 -49.03
N HIS A 26 29.67 -15.21 -47.72
CA HIS A 26 29.02 -14.40 -46.69
C HIS A 26 29.46 -12.94 -46.78
N SER A 27 28.50 -12.02 -46.88
CA SER A 27 28.56 -10.66 -46.32
C SER A 27 27.23 -9.92 -46.57
N ILE A 28 26.31 -9.92 -45.61
CA ILE A 28 25.20 -8.95 -45.55
C ILE A 28 24.98 -8.60 -44.07
N ALA A 29 25.12 -7.33 -43.72
CA ALA A 29 24.63 -6.77 -42.46
C ALA A 29 23.34 -5.99 -42.74
N ALA A 30 22.42 -6.05 -41.77
CA ALA A 30 21.29 -5.16 -41.50
C ALA A 30 20.16 -5.07 -42.55
N SER A 31 19.12 -5.89 -42.38
CA SER A 31 17.77 -5.54 -42.85
C SER A 31 16.71 -6.01 -41.85
N ASP A 32 15.78 -5.14 -41.50
CA ASP A 32 14.60 -5.50 -40.71
C ASP A 32 13.81 -6.63 -41.40
N VAL A 33 13.42 -7.64 -40.64
CA VAL A 33 12.59 -8.75 -41.12
C VAL A 33 11.13 -8.45 -40.78
N ILE A 34 10.37 -7.94 -41.74
CA ILE A 34 8.94 -7.66 -41.59
C ILE A 34 8.13 -8.75 -42.29
N ILE A 35 7.26 -9.44 -41.55
CA ILE A 35 6.39 -10.50 -42.03
C ILE A 35 4.96 -9.98 -42.02
N ASP A 36 4.45 -9.63 -43.19
CA ASP A 36 3.10 -9.10 -43.41
C ASP A 36 2.16 -10.08 -44.13
N THR A 37 2.71 -11.22 -44.57
CA THR A 37 2.04 -12.33 -45.25
C THR A 37 2.49 -13.67 -44.65
N PRO A 38 1.73 -14.76 -44.85
CA PRO A 38 2.08 -16.07 -44.30
C PRO A 38 3.46 -16.56 -44.78
N MET A 39 4.32 -16.93 -43.85
CA MET A 39 5.66 -17.49 -44.07
C MET A 39 5.84 -18.75 -43.21
N SER A 40 6.76 -19.65 -43.58
CA SER A 40 7.07 -20.84 -42.79
C SER A 40 8.55 -20.99 -42.47
N GLY A 41 8.83 -21.50 -41.26
CA GLY A 41 10.16 -21.94 -40.82
C GLY A 41 11.26 -20.86 -40.86
N LEU A 42 11.06 -19.71 -40.21
CA LEU A 42 12.06 -18.64 -40.20
C LEU A 42 13.28 -19.02 -39.35
N GLN A 43 14.47 -18.94 -39.97
CA GLN A 43 15.77 -19.20 -39.33
C GLN A 43 16.59 -17.91 -39.32
N VAL A 44 16.91 -17.38 -38.15
CA VAL A 44 17.68 -16.15 -37.96
C VAL A 44 19.12 -16.51 -37.61
N LEU A 45 20.06 -16.27 -38.53
CA LEU A 45 21.44 -16.75 -38.47
C LEU A 45 22.48 -15.68 -38.09
N GLY A 46 22.08 -14.41 -37.98
CA GLY A 46 22.99 -13.27 -37.74
C GLY A 46 22.31 -12.09 -37.07
N SER A 47 22.99 -10.94 -37.01
CA SER A 47 22.49 -9.74 -36.34
C SER A 47 21.40 -9.02 -37.13
N ASN A 48 20.26 -8.77 -36.48
CA ASN A 48 19.14 -8.00 -37.02
C ASN A 48 18.72 -6.93 -36.02
N ASP A 49 18.32 -5.75 -36.51
CA ASP A 49 17.78 -4.72 -35.63
C ASP A 49 16.33 -5.06 -35.27
N VAL A 50 15.48 -5.31 -36.26
CA VAL A 50 14.07 -5.62 -36.03
C VAL A 50 13.64 -6.93 -36.70
N ILE A 51 12.87 -7.73 -35.97
CA ILE A 51 12.02 -8.78 -36.54
C ILE A 51 10.58 -8.49 -36.10
N ARG A 52 9.66 -8.33 -37.06
CA ARG A 52 8.26 -8.00 -36.77
C ARG A 52 7.30 -8.88 -37.57
N VAL A 53 6.46 -9.63 -36.86
CA VAL A 53 5.25 -10.25 -37.43
C VAL A 53 4.11 -9.26 -37.27
N THR A 54 3.56 -8.74 -38.37
CA THR A 54 2.46 -7.76 -38.30
C THR A 54 1.14 -8.45 -37.96
N ASN A 55 0.11 -7.67 -37.64
CA ASN A 55 -1.25 -8.17 -37.40
C ASN A 55 -1.89 -8.90 -38.61
N THR A 56 -1.34 -8.75 -39.82
CA THR A 56 -1.76 -9.50 -41.03
C THR A 56 -0.81 -10.64 -41.38
N GLY A 57 0.40 -10.65 -40.83
CA GLY A 57 1.40 -11.68 -41.04
C GLY A 57 1.17 -12.91 -40.18
N SER A 58 1.71 -14.05 -40.63
CA SER A 58 1.77 -15.26 -39.81
C SER A 58 3.02 -16.07 -40.08
N LEU A 59 3.52 -16.75 -39.06
CA LEU A 59 4.61 -17.72 -39.14
C LEU A 59 4.06 -19.10 -38.80
N SER A 60 4.26 -20.07 -39.70
CA SER A 60 3.92 -21.47 -39.46
C SER A 60 5.16 -22.37 -39.42
N GLY A 61 5.18 -23.35 -38.51
CA GLY A 61 6.22 -24.39 -38.48
C GLY A 61 6.10 -25.34 -39.67
N ALA A 62 7.23 -25.86 -40.19
CA ALA A 62 7.23 -26.90 -41.22
C ALA A 62 8.14 -28.07 -40.83
N PRO A 63 7.64 -29.16 -40.23
CA PRO A 63 6.35 -29.37 -39.55
C PRO A 63 6.35 -29.00 -38.06
N THR A 64 7.40 -28.33 -37.56
CA THR A 64 7.64 -28.22 -36.10
C THR A 64 7.92 -26.81 -35.60
N THR A 65 9.08 -26.23 -35.91
CA THR A 65 9.48 -24.91 -35.39
C THR A 65 9.17 -23.80 -36.39
N ALA A 66 8.39 -22.80 -35.96
CA ALA A 66 7.99 -21.66 -36.77
C ALA A 66 9.08 -20.59 -36.84
N LEU A 67 9.83 -20.42 -35.75
CA LEU A 67 10.92 -19.45 -35.61
C LEU A 67 12.08 -20.03 -34.82
N THR A 68 13.30 -19.89 -35.33
CA THR A 68 14.53 -20.14 -34.58
C THR A 68 15.46 -18.94 -34.66
N LEU A 69 15.82 -18.37 -33.51
CA LEU A 69 16.97 -17.48 -33.37
C LEU A 69 18.20 -18.34 -33.06
N GLN A 70 19.09 -18.51 -34.03
CA GLN A 70 20.21 -19.43 -33.92
C GLN A 70 21.27 -18.93 -32.93
N GLN A 71 22.07 -19.85 -32.42
CA GLN A 71 23.16 -19.53 -31.50
C GLN A 71 24.13 -18.51 -32.12
N GLY A 72 24.46 -17.46 -31.36
CA GLY A 72 25.33 -16.36 -31.80
C GLY A 72 24.64 -15.30 -32.68
N ALA A 73 23.38 -15.49 -33.06
CA ALA A 73 22.57 -14.44 -33.68
C ALA A 73 22.08 -13.44 -32.62
N THR A 74 21.95 -12.18 -33.01
CA THR A 74 21.48 -11.10 -32.12
C THR A 74 20.29 -10.38 -32.74
N VAL A 75 19.25 -10.10 -31.96
CA VAL A 75 18.09 -9.30 -32.40
C VAL A 75 17.89 -8.17 -31.41
N THR A 76 17.83 -6.92 -31.87
CA THR A 76 17.55 -5.81 -30.94
C THR A 76 16.10 -5.88 -30.47
N THR A 77 15.14 -5.97 -31.40
CA THR A 77 13.71 -6.10 -31.08
C THR A 77 13.01 -7.13 -31.95
N PHE A 78 12.39 -8.11 -31.30
CA PHE A 78 11.42 -9.04 -31.89
C PHE A 78 10.01 -8.65 -31.43
N THR A 79 9.07 -8.43 -32.36
CA THR A 79 7.67 -8.11 -32.04
C THR A 79 6.72 -9.01 -32.82
N ASN A 80 5.81 -9.69 -32.13
CA ASN A 80 4.70 -10.42 -32.74
C ASN A 80 3.37 -9.70 -32.51
N GLU A 81 2.73 -9.20 -33.56
CA GLU A 81 1.35 -8.68 -33.54
C GLU A 81 0.34 -9.64 -34.22
N GLY A 82 0.85 -10.68 -34.91
CA GLY A 82 0.08 -11.62 -35.70
C GLY A 82 -0.03 -13.00 -35.05
N LEU A 83 0.08 -14.05 -35.88
CA LEU A 83 0.01 -15.45 -35.44
C LEU A 83 1.33 -16.18 -35.70
N ILE A 84 1.90 -16.79 -34.66
CA ILE A 84 2.99 -17.75 -34.76
C ILE A 84 2.46 -19.10 -34.29
N THR A 85 2.54 -20.12 -35.15
CA THR A 85 1.91 -21.43 -34.88
C THR A 85 2.70 -22.58 -35.47
N ASP A 86 2.54 -23.77 -34.91
CA ASP A 86 2.90 -25.02 -35.61
C ASP A 86 1.78 -25.44 -36.59
N ILE A 87 1.94 -26.62 -37.20
CA ILE A 87 0.93 -27.26 -38.05
C ILE A 87 0.41 -28.52 -37.34
N ASN A 88 -0.88 -28.80 -37.51
CA ASN A 88 -1.51 -30.03 -37.01
C ASN A 88 -1.04 -31.26 -37.80
N ASP A 89 0.04 -31.90 -37.36
CA ASP A 89 0.52 -33.18 -37.87
C ASP A 89 0.59 -34.23 -36.75
N ASN A 90 -0.38 -35.14 -36.75
CA ASN A 90 -0.48 -36.22 -35.76
C ASN A 90 0.48 -37.40 -36.03
N ASN A 91 1.26 -37.36 -37.13
CA ASN A 91 2.15 -38.47 -37.51
C ASN A 91 3.61 -38.28 -37.02
N LEU A 92 3.92 -37.18 -36.33
CA LEU A 92 5.28 -36.83 -35.93
C LEU A 92 5.44 -36.80 -34.39
N PRO A 93 6.21 -37.72 -33.79
CA PRO A 93 6.31 -37.86 -32.35
C PRO A 93 7.43 -37.00 -31.72
N PHE A 94 7.63 -35.75 -32.15
CA PHE A 94 8.81 -34.97 -31.72
C PHE A 94 8.49 -33.80 -30.77
N SER A 95 9.30 -33.68 -29.70
CA SER A 95 9.36 -32.60 -28.72
C SER A 95 10.05 -31.35 -29.28
N MET A 96 9.45 -30.71 -30.29
CA MET A 96 10.01 -29.48 -30.89
C MET A 96 9.20 -28.25 -30.47
N ASN A 97 9.86 -27.09 -30.41
CA ASN A 97 9.27 -25.85 -29.92
C ASN A 97 8.69 -25.01 -31.06
N VAL A 98 7.64 -24.22 -30.79
CA VAL A 98 7.07 -23.31 -31.81
C VAL A 98 8.03 -22.16 -32.09
N VAL A 99 8.58 -21.56 -31.03
CA VAL A 99 9.63 -20.56 -31.07
C VAL A 99 10.84 -21.06 -30.28
N GLN A 100 12.01 -21.07 -30.92
CA GLN A 100 13.30 -21.42 -30.32
C GLN A 100 14.21 -20.20 -30.30
N ILE A 101 14.77 -19.87 -29.13
CA ILE A 101 15.72 -18.77 -28.97
C ILE A 101 17.04 -19.34 -28.42
N ASP A 102 18.03 -19.47 -29.29
CA ASP A 102 19.38 -19.96 -28.95
C ASP A 102 20.43 -18.82 -28.91
N GLY A 103 20.11 -17.67 -29.50
CA GLY A 103 20.92 -16.45 -29.51
C GLY A 103 20.46 -15.39 -28.50
N THR A 104 20.78 -14.12 -28.76
CA THR A 104 20.46 -12.99 -27.87
C THR A 104 19.35 -12.11 -28.46
N ALA A 105 18.32 -11.81 -27.69
CA ALA A 105 17.32 -10.81 -28.02
C ALA A 105 17.29 -9.69 -26.98
N GLY A 106 17.39 -8.42 -27.41
CA GLY A 106 17.19 -7.29 -26.50
C GLY A 106 15.75 -7.28 -25.99
N THR A 107 14.78 -7.16 -26.89
CA THR A 107 13.35 -7.25 -26.56
C THR A 107 12.68 -8.35 -27.36
N PHE A 108 11.93 -9.22 -26.68
CA PHE A 108 10.98 -10.16 -27.26
C PHE A 108 9.57 -9.77 -26.80
N GLU A 109 8.77 -9.19 -27.69
CA GLU A 109 7.41 -8.72 -27.38
C GLU A 109 6.35 -9.52 -28.14
N ASN A 110 5.41 -10.10 -27.41
CA ASN A 110 4.24 -10.77 -27.97
C ASN A 110 2.96 -9.97 -27.69
N ASN A 111 2.42 -9.34 -28.73
CA ASN A 111 1.13 -8.65 -28.74
C ASN A 111 0.01 -9.48 -29.40
N GLY A 112 0.39 -10.46 -30.22
CA GLY A 112 -0.51 -11.36 -30.94
C GLY A 112 -0.67 -12.72 -30.26
N ILE A 113 -0.66 -13.79 -31.05
CA ILE A 113 -0.83 -15.16 -30.58
C ILE A 113 0.40 -15.98 -30.96
N ILE A 114 0.98 -16.67 -29.99
CA ILE A 114 1.93 -17.77 -30.20
C ILE A 114 1.28 -19.02 -29.65
N GLN A 115 1.04 -20.01 -30.50
CA GLN A 115 0.32 -21.20 -30.06
C GLN A 115 0.77 -22.48 -30.74
N SER A 116 0.43 -23.61 -30.14
CA SER A 116 0.37 -24.89 -30.84
C SER A 116 -1.09 -25.22 -31.17
N VAL A 117 -1.34 -25.67 -32.41
CA VAL A 117 -2.61 -26.24 -32.85
C VAL A 117 -2.56 -27.77 -32.90
N ASN A 118 -1.39 -28.38 -32.69
CA ASN A 118 -1.21 -29.82 -32.63
C ASN A 118 -1.64 -30.37 -31.26
N GLN A 119 -2.51 -31.38 -31.27
CA GLN A 119 -2.97 -32.05 -30.05
C GLN A 119 -1.91 -32.98 -29.44
N TYR A 120 -0.84 -33.33 -30.17
CA TYR A 120 0.27 -34.15 -29.65
C TYR A 120 1.57 -33.33 -29.55
N HIS A 121 1.46 -32.03 -29.24
CA HIS A 121 2.61 -31.17 -29.03
C HIS A 121 3.22 -31.39 -27.65
N TYR A 122 4.45 -31.91 -27.64
CA TYR A 122 5.21 -32.22 -26.41
C TYR A 122 6.27 -31.16 -26.07
N GLY A 123 6.65 -30.32 -27.04
CA GLY A 123 7.62 -29.24 -26.84
C GLY A 123 7.02 -28.01 -26.14
N SER A 124 7.86 -27.00 -25.97
CA SER A 124 7.48 -25.69 -25.43
C SER A 124 6.84 -24.83 -26.53
N ILE A 125 6.08 -23.81 -26.15
CA ILE A 125 5.58 -22.83 -27.13
C ILE A 125 6.68 -21.82 -27.44
N VAL A 126 7.34 -21.31 -26.40
CA VAL A 126 8.54 -20.51 -26.52
C VAL A 126 9.62 -21.16 -25.65
N GLU A 127 10.74 -21.53 -26.25
CA GLU A 127 11.92 -22.03 -25.55
C GLU A 127 13.09 -21.06 -25.70
N LEU A 128 13.71 -20.74 -24.57
CA LEU A 128 15.04 -20.14 -24.49
C LEU A 128 16.02 -21.26 -24.11
N SER A 129 17.00 -21.56 -24.96
CA SER A 129 18.00 -22.59 -24.66
C SER A 129 19.07 -22.08 -23.70
N ALA A 130 20.00 -22.95 -23.29
CA ALA A 130 21.04 -22.60 -22.32
C ALA A 130 22.00 -21.48 -22.79
N SER A 131 22.12 -21.25 -24.11
CA SER A 131 22.86 -20.09 -24.65
C SER A 131 21.98 -18.88 -24.96
N GLY A 132 20.67 -19.04 -24.84
CA GLY A 132 19.70 -17.99 -25.11
C GLY A 132 19.71 -16.91 -24.03
N VAL A 133 19.68 -15.66 -24.46
CA VAL A 133 19.59 -14.50 -23.56
C VAL A 133 18.47 -13.58 -24.06
N VAL A 134 17.57 -13.17 -23.17
CA VAL A 134 16.52 -12.18 -23.48
C VAL A 134 16.55 -11.08 -22.41
N ASP A 135 16.82 -9.83 -22.80
CA ASP A 135 16.82 -8.75 -21.80
C ASP A 135 15.39 -8.43 -21.35
N ASN A 136 14.46 -8.28 -22.30
CA ASN A 136 13.06 -7.95 -22.01
C ASN A 136 12.10 -8.90 -22.74
N PHE A 137 11.56 -9.88 -22.02
CA PHE A 137 10.49 -10.73 -22.49
C PHE A 137 9.14 -10.12 -22.07
N ILE A 138 8.34 -9.64 -23.02
CA ILE A 138 7.08 -8.95 -22.76
C ILE A 138 5.94 -9.72 -23.42
N ASN A 139 4.95 -10.14 -22.63
CA ASN A 139 3.72 -10.73 -23.13
C ASN A 139 2.52 -9.80 -22.87
N ARG A 140 1.90 -9.32 -23.94
CA ARG A 140 0.62 -8.60 -23.97
C ARG A 140 -0.51 -9.41 -24.61
N GLY A 141 -0.16 -10.40 -25.42
CA GLY A 141 -1.09 -11.27 -26.11
C GLY A 141 -1.22 -12.65 -25.47
N THR A 142 -1.31 -13.69 -26.28
CA THR A 142 -1.52 -15.07 -25.84
C THR A 142 -0.34 -15.96 -26.21
N ILE A 143 0.16 -16.70 -25.23
CA ILE A 143 1.09 -17.83 -25.42
C ILE A 143 0.37 -19.07 -24.91
N GLN A 144 -0.01 -19.99 -25.79
CA GLN A 144 -0.83 -21.13 -25.38
C GLN A 144 -0.54 -22.44 -26.08
N ASN A 145 -0.65 -23.53 -25.32
CA ASN A 145 -0.76 -24.87 -25.89
C ASN A 145 -2.15 -25.10 -26.52
N SER A 146 -2.25 -26.15 -27.34
CA SER A 146 -3.54 -26.57 -27.92
C SER A 146 -4.56 -26.85 -26.81
N LEU A 147 -5.80 -26.38 -27.01
CA LEU A 147 -6.91 -26.58 -26.07
C LEU A 147 -7.25 -28.07 -25.84
N ASN A 148 -6.85 -28.96 -26.76
CA ASN A 148 -7.04 -30.41 -26.67
C ASN A 148 -5.70 -31.17 -26.59
N ASN A 149 -4.65 -30.56 -26.03
CA ASN A 149 -3.32 -31.20 -25.96
C ASN A 149 -3.35 -32.51 -25.12
N PHE A 150 -2.94 -33.62 -25.73
CA PHE A 150 -2.68 -34.93 -25.15
C PHE A 150 -1.23 -35.04 -24.66
N ASN A 151 -0.81 -34.11 -23.80
CA ASN A 151 0.47 -34.24 -23.12
C ASN A 151 0.31 -35.23 -21.95
N MET A 152 1.04 -36.34 -22.02
CA MET A 152 1.05 -37.39 -20.99
C MET A 152 1.86 -37.01 -19.74
N GLY A 153 2.37 -35.79 -19.66
CA GLY A 153 3.19 -35.33 -18.54
C GLY A 153 4.57 -35.98 -18.46
N MET A 154 5.03 -36.62 -19.54
CA MET A 154 6.37 -37.22 -19.60
C MET A 154 7.43 -36.18 -19.98
N ASP A 155 7.04 -35.16 -20.74
CA ASP A 155 7.93 -34.11 -21.22
C ASP A 155 7.83 -32.92 -20.25
N ASN A 156 8.93 -32.67 -19.53
CA ASN A 156 9.05 -31.65 -18.49
C ASN A 156 9.09 -30.22 -19.08
N THR A 157 8.12 -29.83 -19.92
CA THR A 157 8.14 -28.57 -20.68
C THR A 157 7.06 -27.57 -20.19
N GLY A 158 7.33 -26.27 -20.33
CA GLY A 158 6.38 -25.18 -20.11
C GLY A 158 5.92 -24.50 -21.39
N SER A 159 4.86 -23.70 -21.33
CA SER A 159 4.51 -22.82 -22.47
C SER A 159 5.62 -21.81 -22.73
N VAL A 160 6.20 -21.24 -21.68
CA VAL A 160 7.50 -20.57 -21.74
C VAL A 160 8.51 -21.43 -20.98
N GLU A 161 9.52 -21.90 -21.69
CA GLU A 161 10.62 -22.71 -21.15
C GLU A 161 11.90 -21.87 -21.15
N ASN A 162 12.50 -21.68 -19.97
CA ASN A 162 13.75 -20.94 -19.84
C ASN A 162 14.88 -21.85 -19.37
N ASN A 163 15.82 -22.17 -20.24
CA ASN A 163 17.09 -22.83 -19.90
C ASN A 163 18.27 -21.84 -19.81
N GLY A 164 18.09 -20.61 -20.31
CA GLY A 164 19.12 -19.59 -20.44
C GLY A 164 18.99 -18.48 -19.39
N HIS A 165 19.05 -17.22 -19.84
CA HIS A 165 18.90 -16.06 -18.97
C HIS A 165 17.87 -15.09 -19.52
N ILE A 166 16.85 -14.79 -18.73
CA ILE A 166 15.91 -13.69 -18.98
C ILE A 166 16.16 -12.63 -17.91
N LEU A 167 16.45 -11.39 -18.30
CA LEU A 167 16.59 -10.32 -17.29
C LEU A 167 15.20 -9.96 -16.76
N ASN A 168 14.31 -9.49 -17.64
CA ASN A 168 12.95 -9.10 -17.27
C ASN A 168 11.90 -9.91 -18.03
N LEU A 169 11.08 -10.68 -17.33
CA LEU A 169 9.89 -11.32 -17.88
C LEU A 169 8.64 -10.60 -17.37
N THR A 170 7.93 -9.91 -18.26
CA THR A 170 6.70 -9.17 -17.94
C THR A 170 5.51 -9.79 -18.66
N ASN A 171 4.56 -10.34 -17.91
CA ASN A 171 3.22 -10.66 -18.40
C ASN A 171 2.25 -9.54 -17.99
N THR A 172 1.87 -8.69 -18.95
CA THR A 172 1.01 -7.52 -18.70
C THR A 172 -0.44 -7.92 -18.39
N GLU A 173 -1.28 -6.97 -17.98
CA GLU A 173 -2.70 -7.20 -17.62
C GLU A 173 -3.51 -7.95 -18.69
N THR A 174 -3.24 -7.71 -19.97
CA THR A 174 -3.91 -8.40 -21.09
C THR A 174 -3.23 -9.71 -21.48
N GLY A 175 -2.02 -9.96 -20.96
CA GLY A 175 -1.19 -11.10 -21.27
C GLY A 175 -1.72 -12.40 -20.66
N THR A 176 -1.76 -13.44 -21.48
CA THR A 176 -2.16 -14.79 -21.09
C THR A 176 -1.08 -15.80 -21.45
N ILE A 177 -0.66 -16.61 -20.48
CA ILE A 177 0.29 -17.71 -20.69
C ILE A 177 -0.35 -18.98 -20.15
N THR A 178 -0.65 -19.94 -21.02
CA THR A 178 -1.33 -21.19 -20.63
C THR A 178 -0.63 -22.40 -21.22
N GLY A 179 -0.24 -23.36 -20.38
CA GLY A 179 0.47 -24.57 -20.82
C GLY A 179 0.41 -25.69 -19.81
N TYR A 180 1.04 -26.83 -20.10
CA TYR A 180 1.20 -27.90 -19.10
C TYR A 180 1.80 -27.35 -17.80
N ARG A 181 2.89 -26.59 -17.94
CA ARG A 181 3.31 -25.52 -17.01
C ARG A 181 3.12 -24.19 -17.73
N GLY A 182 2.79 -23.13 -16.99
CA GLY A 182 2.72 -21.79 -17.57
C GLY A 182 4.12 -21.33 -17.99
N ILE A 183 4.98 -21.15 -16.98
CA ILE A 183 6.41 -20.87 -17.12
C ILE A 183 7.18 -21.99 -16.42
N ASN A 184 8.14 -22.57 -17.13
CA ASN A 184 9.10 -23.53 -16.59
C ASN A 184 10.50 -22.92 -16.65
N ASN A 185 11.10 -22.68 -15.48
CA ASN A 185 12.41 -22.04 -15.36
C ASN A 185 13.46 -23.05 -14.89
N LEU A 186 14.40 -23.38 -15.77
CA LEU A 186 15.60 -24.17 -15.50
C LEU A 186 16.86 -23.28 -15.42
N GLY A 187 16.83 -22.10 -16.05
CA GLY A 187 17.90 -21.10 -16.08
C GLY A 187 17.72 -19.98 -15.04
N THR A 188 18.01 -18.75 -15.44
CA THR A 188 17.89 -17.57 -14.56
C THR A 188 16.81 -16.61 -15.10
N ILE A 189 15.96 -16.11 -14.21
CA ILE A 189 15.08 -14.96 -14.45
C ILE A 189 15.38 -13.90 -13.38
N ASP A 190 15.87 -12.73 -13.72
CA ASP A 190 16.20 -11.73 -12.69
C ASP A 190 14.92 -11.13 -12.08
N SER A 191 13.97 -10.75 -12.92
CA SER A 191 12.65 -10.25 -12.51
C SER A 191 11.53 -10.85 -13.33
N LEU A 192 10.56 -11.48 -12.67
CA LEU A 192 9.32 -11.98 -13.24
C LEU A 192 8.15 -11.16 -12.68
N THR A 193 7.52 -10.34 -13.52
CA THR A 193 6.33 -9.57 -13.15
C THR A 193 5.11 -10.09 -13.89
N ASN A 194 4.06 -10.46 -13.16
CA ASN A 194 2.80 -10.90 -13.71
C ASN A 194 1.63 -10.01 -13.25
N ALA A 195 1.06 -9.23 -14.17
CA ALA A 195 -0.19 -8.51 -14.00
C ALA A 195 -1.37 -9.21 -14.70
N GLY A 196 -1.10 -10.07 -15.68
CA GLY A 196 -2.09 -10.84 -16.41
C GLY A 196 -2.39 -12.21 -15.78
N VAL A 197 -2.65 -13.20 -16.63
CA VAL A 197 -2.98 -14.56 -16.20
C VAL A 197 -1.92 -15.55 -16.67
N ILE A 198 -1.30 -16.26 -15.74
CA ILE A 198 -0.46 -17.42 -16.02
C ILE A 198 -1.15 -18.64 -15.44
N THR A 199 -1.39 -19.65 -16.27
CA THR A 199 -2.18 -20.83 -15.89
C THR A 199 -1.51 -22.13 -16.32
N ALA A 200 -1.49 -23.11 -15.41
CA ALA A 200 -1.27 -24.51 -15.78
C ALA A 200 -2.59 -25.14 -16.26
N ALA A 201 -2.59 -25.66 -17.49
CA ALA A 201 -3.75 -26.11 -18.23
C ALA A 201 -4.42 -27.37 -17.65
N ASN A 202 -5.71 -27.52 -17.98
CA ASN A 202 -6.64 -28.45 -17.32
C ASN A 202 -6.83 -29.77 -18.10
N ASN A 203 -6.20 -29.91 -19.27
CA ASN A 203 -6.50 -30.96 -20.26
C ASN A 203 -5.50 -32.14 -20.23
N ASN A 204 -4.70 -32.25 -19.16
CA ASN A 204 -3.68 -33.28 -19.03
C ASN A 204 -4.29 -34.67 -18.84
N PHE A 205 -3.95 -35.60 -19.75
CA PHE A 205 -4.33 -37.00 -19.64
C PHE A 205 -3.36 -37.70 -18.67
N MET A 206 -3.76 -37.84 -17.39
CA MET A 206 -2.95 -38.43 -16.30
C MET A 206 -1.71 -37.62 -15.87
N PRO A 207 -1.88 -36.40 -15.31
CA PRO A 207 -0.74 -35.63 -14.80
C PRO A 207 -0.06 -36.38 -13.63
N MET A 208 1.26 -36.49 -13.67
CA MET A 208 2.02 -37.01 -12.53
C MET A 208 2.00 -35.99 -11.38
N PRO A 209 1.86 -36.43 -10.11
CA PRO A 209 1.87 -35.53 -8.98
C PRO A 209 3.15 -34.68 -8.89
N GLY A 210 3.02 -33.38 -8.54
CA GLY A 210 4.15 -32.49 -8.29
C GLY A 210 4.79 -31.87 -9.53
N GLN A 211 4.14 -31.97 -10.70
CA GLN A 211 4.74 -31.54 -11.98
C GLN A 211 4.05 -30.34 -12.64
N ASN A 212 2.90 -29.88 -12.15
CA ASN A 212 2.10 -28.84 -12.80
C ASN A 212 2.00 -27.57 -11.97
N GLY A 213 2.47 -26.45 -12.53
CA GLY A 213 2.24 -25.15 -11.93
C GLY A 213 2.25 -24.00 -12.92
N ALA A 214 1.60 -22.90 -12.55
CA ALA A 214 1.64 -21.67 -13.36
C ALA A 214 3.08 -21.19 -13.47
N ILE A 215 3.81 -21.22 -12.34
CA ILE A 215 5.25 -21.11 -12.28
C ILE A 215 5.82 -22.43 -11.79
N TYR A 216 6.77 -22.99 -12.54
CA TYR A 216 7.54 -24.15 -12.13
C TYR A 216 9.03 -23.78 -12.21
N ASN A 217 9.70 -23.66 -11.07
CA ASN A 217 11.07 -23.19 -10.97
C ASN A 217 12.01 -24.31 -10.51
N ARG A 218 13.07 -24.61 -11.26
CA ARG A 218 14.24 -25.39 -10.82
C ARG A 218 15.54 -24.58 -10.91
N GLY A 219 15.51 -23.44 -11.58
CA GLY A 219 16.63 -22.50 -11.67
C GLY A 219 16.57 -21.40 -10.62
N ILE A 220 16.96 -20.18 -11.01
CA ILE A 220 16.95 -19.00 -10.16
C ILE A 220 15.89 -18.02 -10.66
N ILE A 221 15.05 -17.52 -9.77
CA ILE A 221 14.25 -16.32 -9.96
C ILE A 221 14.70 -15.29 -8.92
N GLY A 222 15.12 -14.10 -9.35
CA GLY A 222 15.42 -13.02 -8.41
C GLY A 222 14.16 -12.57 -7.70
N THR A 223 13.31 -11.84 -8.41
CA THR A 223 11.99 -11.41 -7.90
C THR A 223 10.86 -12.01 -8.72
N LEU A 224 9.90 -12.64 -8.06
CA LEU A 224 8.61 -13.02 -8.62
C LEU A 224 7.53 -12.09 -8.04
N HIS A 225 7.05 -11.14 -8.83
CA HIS A 225 6.00 -10.19 -8.42
C HIS A 225 4.69 -10.45 -9.17
N ASN A 226 3.65 -10.84 -8.43
CA ASN A 226 2.34 -11.15 -8.99
C ASN A 226 1.29 -10.11 -8.54
N THR A 227 0.87 -9.24 -9.45
CA THR A 227 -0.31 -8.37 -9.33
C THR A 227 -1.53 -8.92 -10.06
N GLY A 228 -1.33 -9.96 -10.88
CA GLY A 228 -2.37 -10.67 -11.63
C GLY A 228 -2.77 -12.00 -10.99
N THR A 229 -2.96 -13.03 -11.82
CA THR A 229 -3.35 -14.37 -11.39
C THR A 229 -2.31 -15.41 -11.77
N LEU A 230 -1.83 -16.17 -10.78
CA LEU A 230 -1.16 -17.45 -10.95
C LEU A 230 -2.11 -18.55 -10.49
N GLN A 231 -2.50 -19.43 -11.39
CA GLN A 231 -3.45 -20.49 -11.04
C GLN A 231 -3.19 -21.80 -11.75
N THR A 232 -3.72 -22.88 -11.18
CA THR A 232 -3.85 -24.14 -11.90
C THR A 232 -5.29 -24.37 -12.32
N GLY A 233 -5.49 -25.20 -13.33
CA GLY A 233 -6.81 -25.69 -13.74
C GLY A 233 -7.66 -26.28 -12.62
N THR A 234 -8.97 -26.32 -12.84
CA THR A 234 -10.02 -26.64 -11.85
C THR A 234 -10.14 -28.14 -11.51
N LEU A 235 -9.35 -29.02 -12.13
CA LEU A 235 -9.41 -30.46 -11.87
C LEU A 235 -8.47 -30.81 -10.72
N ASN A 236 -8.99 -31.49 -9.70
CA ASN A 236 -8.30 -31.91 -8.47
C ASN A 236 -7.21 -32.96 -8.75
N TYR A 237 -6.11 -32.54 -9.37
CA TYR A 237 -4.94 -33.37 -9.53
C TYR A 237 -4.01 -33.20 -8.32
N PHE A 238 -3.71 -34.31 -7.66
CA PHE A 238 -2.78 -34.36 -6.53
C PHE A 238 -1.45 -33.71 -6.93
N GLY A 239 -1.01 -32.68 -6.18
CA GLY A 239 0.31 -32.06 -6.34
C GLY A 239 0.45 -30.99 -7.44
N SER A 240 -0.64 -30.39 -7.93
CA SER A 240 -0.53 -29.16 -8.75
C SER A 240 -0.55 -27.92 -7.85
N ALA A 241 0.26 -26.91 -8.17
CA ALA A 241 0.29 -25.65 -7.43
C ALA A 241 0.42 -24.42 -8.30
N GLY A 242 -0.06 -23.26 -7.82
CA GLY A 242 0.13 -21.99 -8.52
C GLY A 242 1.62 -21.71 -8.75
N VAL A 243 2.43 -21.93 -7.70
CA VAL A 243 3.89 -21.88 -7.78
C VAL A 243 4.49 -23.17 -7.25
N ILE A 244 5.33 -23.82 -8.05
CA ILE A 244 6.18 -24.94 -7.61
C ILE A 244 7.64 -24.49 -7.70
N ASN A 245 8.34 -24.51 -6.58
CA ASN A 245 9.75 -24.14 -6.50
C ASN A 245 10.62 -25.32 -6.04
N TRP A 246 11.59 -25.71 -6.86
CA TRP A 246 12.68 -26.66 -6.56
C TRP A 246 14.04 -25.96 -6.54
N GLY A 247 14.14 -24.77 -7.12
CA GLY A 247 15.36 -23.97 -7.17
C GLY A 247 15.34 -22.83 -6.16
N THR A 248 15.79 -21.65 -6.58
CA THR A 248 15.84 -20.46 -5.73
C THR A 248 14.86 -19.40 -6.24
N ILE A 249 14.06 -18.85 -5.32
CA ILE A 249 13.36 -17.58 -5.50
C ILE A 249 13.85 -16.63 -4.41
N ASN A 250 14.51 -15.51 -4.74
CA ASN A 250 15.00 -14.63 -3.68
C ASN A 250 13.82 -13.93 -3.00
N THR A 251 12.90 -13.40 -3.79
CA THR A 251 11.72 -12.67 -3.30
C THR A 251 10.48 -13.07 -4.09
N LEU A 252 9.42 -13.49 -3.40
CA LEU A 252 8.09 -13.74 -3.97
C LEU A 252 7.10 -12.75 -3.38
N ILE A 253 6.52 -11.87 -4.20
CA ILE A 253 5.50 -10.90 -3.80
C ILE A 253 4.20 -11.25 -4.49
N ASN A 254 3.14 -11.45 -3.72
CA ASN A 254 1.78 -11.64 -4.22
C ASN A 254 0.87 -10.51 -3.77
N ASP A 255 0.47 -9.64 -4.70
CA ASP A 255 -0.49 -8.55 -4.47
C ASP A 255 -1.93 -8.93 -4.86
N ASN A 256 -2.13 -10.05 -5.55
CA ASN A 256 -3.45 -10.49 -5.98
C ASN A 256 -3.65 -12.00 -5.76
N LEU A 257 -3.77 -12.83 -6.79
CA LEU A 257 -4.16 -14.24 -6.61
C LEU A 257 -3.04 -15.21 -6.96
N ILE A 258 -2.66 -16.04 -5.98
CA ILE A 258 -2.00 -17.33 -6.23
C ILE A 258 -2.96 -18.43 -5.76
N SER A 259 -3.27 -19.36 -6.66
CA SER A 259 -4.12 -20.50 -6.32
C SER A 259 -3.66 -21.78 -6.97
N GLY A 260 -4.01 -22.90 -6.34
CA GLY A 260 -3.78 -24.21 -6.93
C GLY A 260 -4.83 -25.22 -6.53
N SER A 261 -4.91 -26.31 -7.30
CA SER A 261 -5.88 -27.38 -7.08
C SER A 261 -5.48 -28.30 -5.91
N ALA A 262 -4.20 -28.34 -5.54
CA ALA A 262 -3.71 -29.01 -4.34
C ALA A 262 -3.12 -27.98 -3.37
N ASP A 263 -1.98 -27.40 -3.72
CA ASP A 263 -1.33 -26.37 -2.92
C ASP A 263 -1.35 -25.05 -3.68
N ALA A 264 -1.35 -23.89 -3.03
CA ALA A 264 -1.19 -22.64 -3.79
C ALA A 264 0.30 -22.41 -4.09
N ILE A 265 1.16 -22.68 -3.11
CA ILE A 265 2.62 -22.67 -3.25
C ILE A 265 3.19 -23.97 -2.70
N THR A 266 3.99 -24.66 -3.50
CA THR A 266 4.78 -25.84 -3.11
C THR A 266 6.25 -25.49 -3.23
N ASN A 267 6.99 -25.52 -2.12
CA ASN A 267 8.42 -25.21 -2.07
C ASN A 267 9.24 -26.42 -1.61
N TYR A 268 10.11 -26.92 -2.47
CA TYR A 268 11.17 -27.90 -2.20
C TYR A 268 12.58 -27.27 -2.26
N GLY A 269 12.69 -26.05 -2.78
CA GLY A 269 13.93 -25.27 -2.86
C GLY A 269 14.00 -24.15 -1.81
N THR A 270 14.69 -23.06 -2.13
CA THR A 270 14.83 -21.91 -1.23
C THR A 270 13.92 -20.76 -1.66
N VAL A 271 13.22 -20.16 -0.70
CA VAL A 271 12.60 -18.83 -0.86
C VAL A 271 13.18 -17.91 0.21
N GLY A 272 13.73 -16.76 -0.18
CA GLY A 272 14.20 -15.76 0.79
C GLY A 272 13.02 -15.16 1.55
N THR A 273 12.30 -14.26 0.89
CA THR A 273 11.09 -13.63 1.44
C THR A 273 9.87 -13.97 0.59
N LEU A 274 8.78 -14.36 1.24
CA LEU A 274 7.45 -14.49 0.66
C LEU A 274 6.55 -13.43 1.28
N GLU A 275 6.17 -12.41 0.51
CA GLU A 275 5.24 -11.36 0.92
C GLU A 275 3.88 -11.57 0.23
N ASN A 276 2.82 -11.70 1.02
CA ASN A 276 1.45 -11.85 0.54
C ASN A 276 0.60 -10.64 0.96
N ASN A 277 0.31 -9.75 0.02
CA ASN A 277 -0.64 -8.65 0.15
C ASN A 277 -2.03 -8.98 -0.42
N GLY A 278 -2.14 -10.05 -1.21
CA GLY A 278 -3.37 -10.55 -1.81
C GLY A 278 -3.90 -11.82 -1.14
N ARG A 279 -4.31 -12.78 -1.96
CA ARG A 279 -4.86 -14.08 -1.55
C ARG A 279 -4.00 -15.23 -2.10
N ILE A 280 -3.52 -16.07 -1.19
CA ILE A 280 -2.92 -17.38 -1.46
C ILE A 280 -3.91 -18.43 -0.99
N ALA A 281 -4.52 -19.17 -1.92
CA ALA A 281 -5.58 -20.11 -1.56
C ALA A 281 -5.58 -21.40 -2.37
N ALA A 282 -5.74 -22.53 -1.70
CA ALA A 282 -5.88 -23.82 -2.37
C ALA A 282 -6.75 -24.81 -1.58
N ILE A 283 -7.05 -25.94 -2.23
CA ILE A 283 -7.91 -26.99 -1.66
C ILE A 283 -7.22 -27.75 -0.54
N ASN A 284 -5.90 -28.00 -0.62
CA ASN A 284 -5.17 -28.67 0.45
C ASN A 284 -4.41 -27.67 1.31
N ASN A 285 -3.34 -27.07 0.76
CA ASN A 285 -2.44 -26.24 1.53
C ASN A 285 -2.32 -24.85 0.92
N GLY A 286 -2.45 -23.79 1.72
CA GLY A 286 -2.09 -22.46 1.24
C GLY A 286 -0.62 -22.44 0.84
N ILE A 287 0.26 -22.81 1.77
CA ILE A 287 1.69 -22.97 1.51
C ILE A 287 2.13 -24.33 2.02
N PHE A 288 2.82 -25.10 1.18
CA PHE A 288 3.59 -26.27 1.56
C PHE A 288 5.06 -25.98 1.32
N ALA A 289 5.90 -26.14 2.35
CA ALA A 289 7.35 -26.02 2.22
C ALA A 289 8.06 -27.20 2.89
N SER A 290 8.96 -27.84 2.15
CA SER A 290 9.76 -28.95 2.59
C SER A 290 11.23 -28.56 2.61
N SER A 291 11.88 -28.76 3.75
CA SER A 291 13.27 -28.39 4.00
C SER A 291 14.19 -29.60 4.16
N SER A 292 14.30 -30.40 3.10
CA SER A 292 15.43 -31.33 2.96
C SER A 292 16.68 -30.53 2.57
N ASP A 293 17.83 -30.82 3.20
CA ASP A 293 19.14 -30.26 2.84
C ASP A 293 19.34 -28.73 3.01
N GLY A 294 18.64 -28.09 3.96
CA GLY A 294 18.82 -26.66 4.29
C GLY A 294 18.00 -25.70 3.42
N ASN A 295 17.18 -26.23 2.51
CA ASN A 295 16.22 -25.48 1.71
C ASN A 295 15.05 -25.03 2.58
N ALA A 296 14.64 -23.76 2.61
CA ALA A 296 13.43 -23.36 3.33
C ALA A 296 12.86 -22.06 2.77
N ILE A 297 11.71 -21.66 3.29
CA ILE A 297 11.27 -20.26 3.22
C ILE A 297 11.82 -19.56 4.46
N ALA A 298 12.68 -18.55 4.28
CA ALA A 298 13.30 -17.87 5.43
C ALA A 298 12.30 -16.93 6.13
N GLU A 299 11.50 -16.20 5.36
CA GLU A 299 10.49 -15.29 5.89
C GLU A 299 9.16 -15.37 5.11
N ILE A 300 8.06 -15.45 5.84
CA ILE A 300 6.69 -15.37 5.30
C ILE A 300 6.02 -14.16 5.94
N VAL A 301 5.71 -13.14 5.16
CA VAL A 301 4.94 -11.95 5.57
C VAL A 301 3.55 -12.04 4.95
N ASN A 302 2.53 -12.24 5.77
CA ASN A 302 1.14 -12.27 5.34
C ASN A 302 0.40 -10.99 5.73
N ASN A 303 0.22 -10.09 4.78
CA ASN A 303 -0.62 -8.89 4.91
C ASN A 303 -2.06 -9.10 4.41
N GLY A 304 -2.30 -10.15 3.63
CA GLY A 304 -3.60 -10.51 3.07
C GLY A 304 -4.19 -11.80 3.65
N GLU A 305 -4.64 -12.71 2.79
CA GLU A 305 -5.21 -14.01 3.17
C GLU A 305 -4.30 -15.16 2.70
N ILE A 306 -3.91 -16.04 3.62
CA ILE A 306 -3.40 -17.39 3.31
C ILE A 306 -4.44 -18.39 3.80
N SER A 307 -5.00 -19.19 2.89
CA SER A 307 -5.99 -20.20 3.22
C SER A 307 -5.75 -21.54 2.53
N GLY A 308 -5.91 -22.64 3.27
CA GLY A 308 -5.93 -23.99 2.72
C GLY A 308 -7.06 -24.82 3.30
N GLY A 309 -7.60 -25.77 2.52
CA GLY A 309 -8.68 -26.63 3.00
C GLY A 309 -8.24 -27.65 4.07
N TYR A 310 -6.95 -27.99 4.16
CA TYR A 310 -6.37 -28.73 5.28
C TYR A 310 -5.47 -27.83 6.13
N TYR A 311 -4.40 -27.31 5.52
CA TYR A 311 -3.38 -26.51 6.18
C TYR A 311 -3.30 -25.10 5.60
N GLY A 312 -3.28 -24.07 6.45
CA GLY A 312 -2.91 -22.73 5.97
C GLY A 312 -1.45 -22.72 5.50
N ILE A 313 -0.55 -23.06 6.41
CA ILE A 313 0.87 -23.29 6.16
C ILE A 313 1.28 -24.66 6.69
N TYR A 314 1.92 -25.46 5.85
CA TYR A 314 2.56 -26.72 6.21
C TYR A 314 4.08 -26.59 5.97
N LEU A 315 4.86 -26.59 7.04
CA LEU A 315 6.31 -26.70 7.02
C LEU A 315 6.75 -28.12 7.40
N ALA A 316 7.50 -28.79 6.52
CA ALA A 316 8.05 -30.12 6.74
C ALA A 316 9.58 -30.07 6.79
N SER A 317 10.16 -30.49 7.91
CA SER A 317 11.60 -30.47 8.16
C SER A 317 12.16 -31.87 8.35
N TYR A 318 13.16 -32.24 7.55
CA TYR A 318 13.81 -33.56 7.57
C TYR A 318 15.31 -33.49 7.94
N SER A 319 15.77 -32.33 8.43
CA SER A 319 17.18 -32.07 8.73
C SER A 319 17.34 -31.19 9.96
N ASN A 320 18.49 -31.34 10.63
CA ASN A 320 18.90 -30.56 11.80
C ASN A 320 19.68 -29.28 11.48
N GLN A 321 19.81 -28.94 10.19
CA GLN A 321 20.55 -27.77 9.72
C GLN A 321 19.63 -26.77 9.00
N ASN A 322 18.33 -26.78 9.35
CA ASN A 322 17.37 -25.92 8.70
C ASN A 322 17.52 -24.49 9.20
N PRO A 323 17.49 -23.49 8.29
CA PRO A 323 17.49 -22.10 8.70
C PRO A 323 16.20 -21.80 9.48
N ALA A 324 16.29 -20.83 10.40
CA ALA A 324 15.12 -20.35 11.12
C ALA A 324 14.09 -19.73 10.14
N THR A 325 12.81 -20.05 10.32
CA THR A 325 11.73 -19.46 9.55
C THR A 325 10.94 -18.49 10.41
N GLN A 326 10.77 -17.27 9.90
CA GLN A 326 9.91 -16.25 10.50
C GLN A 326 8.58 -16.19 9.77
N ILE A 327 7.49 -16.24 10.52
CA ILE A 327 6.13 -16.03 10.00
C ILE A 327 5.58 -14.77 10.65
N ILE A 328 5.35 -13.73 9.86
CA ILE A 328 4.72 -12.48 10.27
C ILE A 328 3.31 -12.45 9.71
N ASN A 329 2.30 -12.66 10.55
CA ASN A 329 0.90 -12.66 10.15
C ASN A 329 0.22 -11.35 10.54
N ASN A 330 0.08 -10.43 9.58
CA ASN A 330 -0.67 -9.18 9.70
C ASN A 330 -2.13 -9.33 9.23
N GLY A 331 -2.40 -10.29 8.34
CA GLY A 331 -3.72 -10.57 7.79
C GLY A 331 -4.38 -11.81 8.42
N THR A 332 -5.01 -12.63 7.57
CA THR A 332 -5.64 -13.90 8.00
C THR A 332 -4.84 -15.10 7.51
N LEU A 333 -4.42 -15.95 8.45
CA LEU A 333 -3.89 -17.28 8.18
C LEU A 333 -4.95 -18.30 8.60
N SER A 334 -5.42 -19.14 7.68
CA SER A 334 -6.47 -20.11 7.98
C SER A 334 -6.25 -21.48 7.36
N GLY A 335 -6.68 -22.52 8.08
CA GLY A 335 -6.77 -23.88 7.58
C GLY A 335 -8.16 -24.45 7.83
N GLY A 336 -8.58 -25.47 7.08
CA GLY A 336 -9.85 -26.14 7.34
C GLY A 336 -9.92 -26.74 8.75
N ASN A 337 -8.78 -27.27 9.24
CA ASN A 337 -8.60 -27.67 10.63
C ASN A 337 -7.39 -27.00 11.27
N THR A 338 -6.24 -27.00 10.60
CA THR A 338 -4.96 -26.56 11.18
C THR A 338 -4.41 -25.38 10.38
N ALA A 339 -4.26 -24.22 11.00
CA ALA A 339 -3.74 -23.03 10.35
C ALA A 339 -2.23 -23.15 10.09
N LEU A 340 -1.48 -23.71 11.06
CA LEU A 340 -0.03 -23.90 10.97
C LEU A 340 0.34 -25.32 11.42
N TYR A 341 0.94 -26.09 10.51
CA TYR A 341 1.42 -27.44 10.77
C TYR A 341 2.95 -27.50 10.56
N ILE A 342 3.69 -27.82 11.62
CA ILE A 342 5.14 -27.97 11.63
C ILE A 342 5.46 -29.44 11.86
N TYR A 343 5.88 -30.11 10.81
CA TYR A 343 6.34 -31.49 10.85
C TYR A 343 7.86 -31.55 10.94
N THR A 344 8.37 -32.41 11.80
CA THR A 344 9.79 -32.79 11.86
C THR A 344 9.90 -34.30 11.92
N ASP A 345 10.94 -34.88 11.32
CA ASP A 345 11.30 -36.27 11.62
C ASP A 345 11.76 -36.42 13.08
N THR A 346 11.89 -37.66 13.57
CA THR A 346 12.16 -37.97 14.99
C THR A 346 13.43 -37.38 15.58
N ASN A 347 14.31 -36.78 14.78
CA ASN A 347 15.51 -36.10 15.29
C ASN A 347 15.69 -34.69 14.73
N ALA A 348 14.82 -34.20 13.85
CA ALA A 348 14.91 -32.88 13.23
C ALA A 348 14.38 -31.76 14.14
N SER A 349 15.01 -30.59 14.07
CA SER A 349 14.57 -29.37 14.73
C SER A 349 14.18 -28.32 13.69
N ALA A 350 13.06 -27.65 13.94
CA ALA A 350 12.61 -26.50 13.17
C ALA A 350 12.46 -25.29 14.10
N ASP A 351 13.34 -24.30 13.91
CA ASP A 351 13.28 -23.02 14.62
C ASP A 351 12.25 -22.10 13.93
N ILE A 352 11.02 -22.13 14.43
CA ILE A 352 9.90 -21.35 13.88
C ILE A 352 9.51 -20.25 14.87
N THR A 353 9.46 -19.01 14.37
CA THR A 353 8.90 -17.87 15.11
C THR A 353 7.64 -17.37 14.40
N LEU A 354 6.51 -17.40 15.10
CA LEU A 354 5.25 -16.81 14.64
C LEU A 354 5.02 -15.46 15.32
N THR A 355 5.07 -14.37 14.58
CA THR A 355 4.63 -13.04 15.05
C THR A 355 3.24 -12.77 14.48
N ASN A 356 2.22 -12.80 15.34
CA ASN A 356 0.83 -12.66 14.95
C ASN A 356 0.30 -11.28 15.34
N ASN A 357 0.01 -10.46 14.33
CA ASN A 357 -0.62 -9.15 14.43
C ASN A 357 -2.09 -9.18 13.93
N GLY A 358 -2.46 -10.21 13.17
CA GLY A 358 -3.79 -10.44 12.60
C GLY A 358 -4.49 -11.65 13.22
N VAL A 359 -5.10 -12.50 12.39
CA VAL A 359 -5.88 -13.67 12.83
C VAL A 359 -5.25 -14.96 12.32
N VAL A 360 -4.98 -15.88 13.25
CA VAL A 360 -4.70 -17.29 12.95
C VAL A 360 -5.95 -18.09 13.28
N LYS A 361 -6.55 -18.68 12.24
CA LYS A 361 -7.85 -19.35 12.29
C LYS A 361 -7.73 -20.84 11.97
N GLY A 362 -7.76 -21.67 12.99
CA GLY A 362 -7.48 -23.10 12.95
C GLY A 362 -6.42 -23.50 13.98
N ASP A 363 -6.24 -24.80 14.18
CA ASP A 363 -5.27 -25.35 15.12
C ASP A 363 -3.83 -24.98 14.73
N ILE A 364 -2.94 -24.94 15.72
CA ILE A 364 -1.49 -24.86 15.53
C ILE A 364 -0.88 -26.14 16.05
N TYR A 365 -0.06 -26.81 15.24
CA TYR A 365 0.51 -28.09 15.63
C TYR A 365 2.00 -28.16 15.26
N SER A 366 2.83 -28.47 16.25
CA SER A 366 4.27 -28.61 16.09
C SER A 366 4.77 -29.96 16.62
N GLN A 367 5.53 -30.66 15.79
CA GLN A 367 6.31 -31.85 16.17
C GLN A 367 7.78 -31.54 16.46
N SER A 368 8.18 -30.27 16.30
CA SER A 368 9.57 -29.84 16.49
C SER A 368 10.04 -30.08 17.92
N VAL A 369 11.29 -30.50 18.06
CA VAL A 369 11.99 -30.56 19.36
C VAL A 369 12.48 -29.17 19.81
N ALA A 370 12.50 -28.18 18.91
CA ALA A 370 12.71 -26.77 19.30
C ALA A 370 11.39 -26.17 19.84
N PRO A 371 11.47 -25.27 20.84
CA PRO A 371 10.30 -24.57 21.34
C PRO A 371 9.60 -23.75 20.26
N LEU A 372 8.26 -23.78 20.26
CA LEU A 372 7.47 -22.93 19.37
C LEU A 372 7.36 -21.53 19.99
N LEU A 373 8.01 -20.54 19.36
CA LEU A 373 7.96 -19.14 19.79
C LEU A 373 6.82 -18.40 19.07
N ILE A 374 5.92 -17.81 19.86
CA ILE A 374 4.80 -17.00 19.37
C ILE A 374 4.87 -15.61 20.00
N ASN A 375 4.92 -14.58 19.16
CA ASN A 375 4.79 -13.19 19.54
C ASN A 375 3.40 -12.66 19.13
N GLY A 376 2.86 -11.76 19.93
CA GLY A 376 1.72 -10.92 19.58
C GLY A 376 2.13 -9.62 18.93
N GLY A 377 1.12 -8.83 18.56
CA GLY A 377 1.35 -7.54 17.95
C GLY A 377 1.72 -6.44 18.92
N SER A 378 2.54 -5.52 18.43
CA SER A 378 2.98 -4.33 19.16
C SER A 378 1.91 -3.22 19.16
N THR A 379 1.03 -3.22 18.16
CA THR A 379 -0.01 -2.19 17.96
C THR A 379 -1.42 -2.77 17.83
N THR A 380 -1.55 -4.01 17.35
CA THR A 380 -2.81 -4.75 17.22
C THR A 380 -2.72 -6.04 18.02
N THR A 381 -3.84 -6.51 18.58
CA THR A 381 -3.85 -7.78 19.31
C THR A 381 -3.98 -8.93 18.32
N GLY A 382 -2.95 -9.77 18.23
CA GLY A 382 -3.00 -10.97 17.39
C GLY A 382 -3.97 -11.99 17.98
N THR A 383 -4.84 -12.58 17.14
CA THR A 383 -5.81 -13.59 17.59
C THR A 383 -5.38 -14.99 17.19
N LEU A 384 -5.37 -15.91 18.15
CA LEU A 384 -5.23 -17.36 17.95
C LEU A 384 -6.58 -17.99 18.26
N THR A 385 -7.24 -18.56 17.25
CA THR A 385 -8.56 -19.16 17.41
C THR A 385 -8.75 -20.33 16.47
N GLY A 386 -9.48 -21.35 16.89
CA GLY A 386 -9.94 -22.44 16.05
C GLY A 386 -10.86 -21.98 14.91
N GLN A 387 -11.05 -22.86 13.92
CA GLN A 387 -11.84 -22.56 12.72
C GLN A 387 -13.31 -22.25 13.02
N ASN A 388 -13.87 -22.85 14.07
CA ASN A 388 -15.27 -22.71 14.49
C ASN A 388 -15.38 -22.47 16.00
N GLY A 389 -14.58 -21.56 16.55
CA GLY A 389 -14.54 -21.24 17.98
C GLY A 389 -13.18 -21.57 18.58
N THR A 390 -13.16 -22.10 19.80
CA THR A 390 -11.91 -22.47 20.48
C THR A 390 -11.23 -23.66 19.80
N GLY A 391 -9.97 -23.51 19.42
CA GLY A 391 -9.14 -24.53 18.79
C GLY A 391 -8.10 -25.11 19.74
N THR A 392 -7.03 -25.64 19.17
CA THR A 392 -5.91 -26.23 19.90
C THR A 392 -4.55 -25.78 19.36
N LEU A 393 -3.64 -25.48 20.28
CA LEU A 393 -2.21 -25.27 20.04
C LEU A 393 -1.48 -26.45 20.67
N THR A 394 -0.87 -27.31 19.87
CA THR A 394 -0.13 -28.47 20.34
C THR A 394 1.34 -28.36 19.99
N SER A 395 2.21 -28.51 21.00
CA SER A 395 3.64 -28.79 20.80
C SER A 395 3.96 -30.14 21.43
N GLN A 396 4.26 -31.13 20.58
CA GLN A 396 4.34 -32.53 21.02
C GLN A 396 5.63 -32.86 21.80
N HIS A 397 6.75 -32.25 21.42
CA HIS A 397 8.08 -32.61 21.92
C HIS A 397 8.83 -31.45 22.58
N SER A 398 8.22 -30.26 22.66
CA SER A 398 8.87 -29.05 23.15
C SER A 398 7.90 -28.10 23.83
N ASP A 399 8.46 -27.04 24.42
CA ASP A 399 7.71 -25.99 25.08
C ASP A 399 7.01 -25.05 24.08
N VAL A 400 5.98 -24.38 24.55
CA VAL A 400 5.37 -23.23 23.87
C VAL A 400 5.79 -21.97 24.59
N ILE A 401 6.33 -21.00 23.85
CA ILE A 401 6.82 -19.74 24.41
C ILE A 401 6.02 -18.60 23.82
N PHE A 402 5.28 -17.87 24.66
CA PHE A 402 4.75 -16.56 24.31
C PHE A 402 5.81 -15.50 24.62
N GLY A 403 6.35 -14.88 23.57
CA GLY A 403 7.52 -14.00 23.64
C GLY A 403 7.18 -12.57 24.07
N THR A 404 6.66 -11.76 23.15
CA THR A 404 6.32 -10.33 23.36
C THR A 404 4.99 -9.96 22.72
N GLY A 405 4.48 -8.76 22.98
CA GLY A 405 3.30 -8.20 22.28
C GLY A 405 1.96 -8.71 22.82
N SER A 406 0.86 -8.27 22.21
CA SER A 406 -0.51 -8.59 22.66
C SER A 406 -1.12 -9.73 21.86
N LEU A 407 -1.65 -10.75 22.55
CA LEU A 407 -2.33 -11.91 21.97
C LEU A 407 -3.68 -12.15 22.62
N LEU A 408 -4.71 -12.39 21.82
CA LEU A 408 -5.93 -13.07 22.24
C LEU A 408 -5.74 -14.58 22.03
N LEU A 409 -5.59 -15.31 23.12
CA LEU A 409 -5.56 -16.77 23.11
C LEU A 409 -6.98 -17.31 23.29
N ASN A 410 -7.52 -17.85 22.20
CA ASN A 410 -8.79 -18.57 22.20
C ASN A 410 -8.58 -20.05 21.87
N ASP A 411 -7.38 -20.60 22.06
CA ASP A 411 -7.06 -22.00 21.79
C ASP A 411 -6.53 -22.68 23.06
N ASN A 412 -6.94 -23.93 23.28
CA ASN A 412 -6.37 -24.75 24.34
C ASN A 412 -4.93 -25.12 23.99
N VAL A 413 -4.02 -25.07 24.96
CA VAL A 413 -2.60 -25.33 24.75
C VAL A 413 -2.23 -26.70 25.31
N ASN A 414 -1.59 -27.54 24.51
CA ASN A 414 -1.06 -28.85 24.90
C ASN A 414 0.45 -28.89 24.65
N ALA A 415 1.22 -28.74 25.72
CA ALA A 415 2.68 -28.74 25.70
C ALA A 415 3.20 -29.07 27.11
N ALA A 416 4.41 -29.64 27.21
CA ALA A 416 4.98 -29.98 28.52
C ALA A 416 5.09 -28.76 29.45
N THR A 417 5.57 -27.64 28.91
CA THR A 417 5.57 -26.35 29.61
C THR A 417 5.17 -25.22 28.64
N VAL A 418 4.35 -24.31 29.14
CA VAL A 418 3.97 -23.06 28.47
C VAL A 418 4.60 -21.90 29.22
N GLN A 419 5.41 -21.10 28.53
CA GLN A 419 6.12 -19.97 29.11
C GLN A 419 5.59 -18.66 28.52
N ASN A 420 5.02 -17.78 29.34
CA ASN A 420 4.78 -16.40 28.97
C ASN A 420 5.95 -15.52 29.44
N ARG A 421 6.86 -15.17 28.53
CA ARG A 421 8.11 -14.46 28.84
C ARG A 421 7.95 -12.94 28.90
N GLY A 422 7.01 -12.39 28.14
CA GLY A 422 6.80 -10.95 28.03
C GLY A 422 5.60 -10.55 27.17
N ALA A 423 4.68 -11.48 26.88
CA ALA A 423 3.47 -11.18 26.13
C ALA A 423 2.32 -10.76 27.07
N SER A 424 1.43 -9.93 26.55
CA SER A 424 0.12 -9.64 27.13
C SER A 424 -0.88 -10.64 26.57
N LEU A 425 -1.15 -11.70 27.34
CA LEU A 425 -2.00 -12.80 26.93
C LEU A 425 -3.43 -12.56 27.43
N GLN A 426 -4.36 -12.29 26.54
CA GLN A 426 -5.78 -12.18 26.84
C GLN A 426 -6.49 -13.50 26.61
N VAL A 427 -7.37 -13.87 27.53
CA VAL A 427 -8.33 -14.97 27.40
C VAL A 427 -9.73 -14.46 27.69
N ASN A 428 -10.72 -14.84 26.88
CA ASN A 428 -12.12 -14.38 27.05
C ASN A 428 -13.06 -15.50 27.50
N THR A 429 -12.60 -16.73 27.42
CA THR A 429 -13.30 -17.97 27.78
C THR A 429 -12.37 -18.87 28.59
N ASP A 430 -12.87 -20.01 29.03
CA ASP A 430 -12.05 -21.03 29.69
C ASP A 430 -11.07 -21.65 28.68
N ILE A 431 -9.78 -21.45 28.90
CA ILE A 431 -8.69 -22.01 28.11
C ILE A 431 -7.89 -22.98 28.97
N THR A 432 -7.69 -24.19 28.46
CA THR A 432 -6.92 -25.23 29.14
C THR A 432 -5.47 -25.20 28.70
N ILE A 433 -4.54 -25.24 29.66
CA ILE A 433 -3.12 -25.54 29.45
C ILE A 433 -2.86 -26.94 29.99
N ALA A 434 -2.67 -27.91 29.09
CA ALA A 434 -2.32 -29.28 29.42
C ALA A 434 -0.79 -29.39 29.61
N GLY A 435 -0.31 -29.05 30.81
CA GLY A 435 1.10 -28.98 31.18
C GLY A 435 1.35 -27.98 32.30
N ASP A 436 2.61 -27.59 32.50
CA ASP A 436 3.00 -26.52 33.42
C ASP A 436 2.86 -25.14 32.75
N TYR A 437 2.48 -24.10 33.51
CA TYR A 437 2.39 -22.71 33.03
C TYR A 437 3.27 -21.77 33.84
N HIS A 438 4.24 -21.13 33.18
CA HIS A 438 5.16 -20.19 33.81
C HIS A 438 5.00 -18.79 33.23
N GLN A 439 4.64 -17.81 34.06
CA GLN A 439 4.58 -16.40 33.66
C GLN A 439 5.72 -15.61 34.29
N LYS A 440 6.51 -14.95 33.45
CA LYS A 440 7.66 -14.13 33.85
C LYS A 440 7.24 -12.75 34.33
N ALA A 441 8.12 -12.08 35.07
CA ALA A 441 7.85 -10.75 35.65
C ALA A 441 7.43 -9.68 34.62
N ALA A 442 7.94 -9.75 33.38
CA ALA A 442 7.64 -8.80 32.31
C ALA A 442 6.33 -9.10 31.54
N ALA A 443 5.68 -10.23 31.84
CA ALA A 443 4.49 -10.69 31.13
C ALA A 443 3.19 -10.28 31.84
N ALA A 444 2.08 -10.31 31.09
CA ALA A 444 0.75 -10.05 31.61
C ALA A 444 -0.27 -11.10 31.19
N LEU A 445 -1.20 -11.42 32.10
CA LEU A 445 -2.44 -12.16 31.79
C LEU A 445 -3.62 -11.18 31.87
N ILE A 446 -4.53 -11.27 30.91
CA ILE A 446 -5.74 -10.44 30.85
C ILE A 446 -6.96 -11.36 30.78
N SER A 447 -7.83 -11.28 31.78
CA SER A 447 -9.12 -11.97 31.79
C SER A 447 -10.20 -11.06 31.21
N GLY A 448 -10.72 -11.42 30.04
CA GLY A 448 -11.87 -10.77 29.41
C GLY A 448 -13.18 -11.13 30.11
N ILE A 449 -13.97 -10.13 30.46
CA ILE A 449 -15.24 -10.27 31.16
C ILE A 449 -16.38 -9.94 30.20
N SER A 450 -17.22 -10.93 29.92
CA SER A 450 -18.41 -10.78 29.08
C SER A 450 -19.53 -10.07 29.82
N ASP A 451 -20.43 -9.44 29.07
CA ASP A 451 -21.70 -8.91 29.56
C ASP A 451 -22.60 -10.01 30.17
N LEU A 452 -22.33 -11.27 29.84
CA LEU A 452 -23.02 -12.44 30.37
C LEU A 452 -22.35 -13.03 31.63
N ALA A 453 -21.34 -12.38 32.21
CA ALA A 453 -20.65 -12.90 33.37
C ALA A 453 -21.58 -13.03 34.58
N THR A 454 -21.62 -14.22 35.19
CA THR A 454 -22.47 -14.53 36.35
C THR A 454 -21.63 -14.86 37.57
N GLN A 455 -21.98 -14.26 38.71
CA GLN A 455 -21.35 -14.50 40.02
C GLN A 455 -22.37 -15.20 40.92
N ASN A 456 -22.28 -16.53 40.98
CA ASN A 456 -23.21 -17.37 41.74
C ASN A 456 -22.75 -17.60 43.19
N GLY A 457 -21.69 -16.91 43.62
CA GLY A 457 -21.13 -17.00 44.97
C GLY A 457 -20.21 -18.22 45.18
N THR A 458 -20.36 -19.25 44.34
CA THR A 458 -19.46 -20.41 44.21
C THR A 458 -18.36 -20.11 43.19
N GLN A 459 -17.21 -19.69 43.71
CA GLN A 459 -16.06 -19.15 42.98
C GLN A 459 -15.60 -19.96 41.75
N MET A 460 -15.65 -21.30 41.84
CA MET A 460 -15.25 -22.18 40.72
C MET A 460 -16.33 -22.36 39.64
N ALA A 461 -17.59 -22.06 39.94
CA ALA A 461 -18.73 -22.22 39.04
C ALA A 461 -19.22 -20.89 38.42
N ASP A 462 -18.55 -19.78 38.72
CA ASP A 462 -18.78 -18.50 38.06
C ASP A 462 -18.31 -18.59 36.59
N THR A 463 -19.10 -18.05 35.65
CA THR A 463 -18.88 -18.19 34.19
C THR A 463 -18.97 -16.84 33.48
N GLY A 464 -18.65 -16.81 32.17
CA GLY A 464 -18.74 -15.63 31.31
C GLY A 464 -17.53 -14.70 31.41
N TYR A 465 -16.39 -15.24 31.82
CA TYR A 465 -15.11 -14.55 31.77
C TYR A 465 -13.99 -15.53 31.44
N GLY A 466 -12.82 -15.00 31.05
CA GLY A 466 -11.66 -15.81 30.72
C GLY A 466 -10.95 -16.42 31.92
N ARG A 467 -10.60 -17.69 31.83
CA ARG A 467 -9.85 -18.42 32.86
C ARG A 467 -8.81 -19.32 32.22
N LEU A 468 -7.60 -19.32 32.77
CA LEU A 468 -6.60 -20.35 32.46
C LEU A 468 -6.76 -21.55 33.41
N ASN A 469 -7.09 -22.71 32.86
CA ASN A 469 -7.15 -23.98 33.59
C ASN A 469 -5.88 -24.79 33.29
N VAL A 470 -4.95 -24.87 34.24
CA VAL A 470 -3.64 -25.51 34.10
C VAL A 470 -3.67 -26.89 34.74
N THR A 471 -3.38 -27.95 33.97
CA THR A 471 -3.39 -29.32 34.52
C THR A 471 -2.15 -29.65 35.35
N GLY A 472 -1.03 -28.95 35.10
CA GLY A 472 0.21 -29.03 35.87
C GLY A 472 0.33 -27.92 36.91
N ASN A 473 1.57 -27.51 37.19
CA ASN A 473 1.90 -26.41 38.09
C ASN A 473 1.76 -25.06 37.37
N ALA A 474 1.22 -24.05 38.05
CA ALA A 474 1.30 -22.67 37.60
C ALA A 474 2.31 -21.89 38.48
N THR A 475 3.29 -21.26 37.86
CA THR A 475 4.28 -20.40 38.53
C THR A 475 4.21 -18.99 37.96
N ILE A 476 3.88 -18.01 38.81
CA ILE A 476 3.83 -16.59 38.41
C ILE A 476 4.92 -15.83 39.16
N GLU A 477 5.85 -15.24 38.42
CA GLU A 477 6.95 -14.49 39.02
C GLU A 477 6.50 -13.16 39.63
N GLU A 478 7.18 -12.74 40.71
CA GLU A 478 6.96 -11.47 41.38
C GLU A 478 7.05 -10.29 40.39
N GLY A 479 6.16 -9.29 40.54
CA GLY A 479 6.07 -8.13 39.66
C GLY A 479 5.30 -8.36 38.35
N SER A 480 4.90 -9.61 38.04
CA SER A 480 4.05 -9.90 36.87
C SER A 480 2.66 -9.26 37.00
N SER A 481 2.01 -9.00 35.87
CA SER A 481 0.69 -8.32 35.83
C SER A 481 -0.46 -9.29 35.56
N ILE A 482 -1.57 -9.12 36.27
CA ILE A 482 -2.82 -9.86 36.07
C ILE A 482 -3.98 -8.87 36.03
N ASN A 483 -4.64 -8.75 34.89
CA ASN A 483 -5.59 -7.68 34.62
C ASN A 483 -6.98 -8.22 34.25
N LEU A 484 -8.00 -7.41 34.51
CA LEU A 484 -9.37 -7.64 34.04
C LEU A 484 -9.71 -6.62 32.95
N VAL A 485 -10.38 -7.06 31.88
CA VAL A 485 -10.87 -6.17 30.81
C VAL A 485 -12.29 -6.56 30.46
N ARG A 486 -13.14 -5.59 30.13
CA ARG A 486 -14.51 -5.88 29.65
C ARG A 486 -14.45 -6.21 28.16
N THR A 487 -15.11 -7.28 27.74
CA THR A 487 -15.22 -7.66 26.32
C THR A 487 -16.57 -7.25 25.73
N GLY A 488 -17.51 -6.77 26.55
CA GLY A 488 -18.80 -6.24 26.12
C GLY A 488 -19.03 -4.82 26.65
N GLY A 489 -20.11 -4.20 26.19
CA GLY A 489 -20.40 -2.78 26.44
C GLY A 489 -21.22 -2.51 27.69
N THR A 490 -21.85 -3.52 28.29
CA THR A 490 -22.83 -3.32 29.38
C THR A 490 -22.32 -3.77 30.75
N TYR A 491 -21.30 -4.62 30.80
CA TYR A 491 -20.72 -5.07 32.06
C TYR A 491 -20.16 -3.89 32.88
N GLN A 492 -20.39 -3.90 34.19
CA GLN A 492 -19.84 -2.90 35.12
C GLN A 492 -19.10 -3.60 36.26
N PHE A 493 -17.85 -3.18 36.45
CA PHE A 493 -17.08 -3.56 37.63
C PHE A 493 -17.69 -2.90 38.86
N ALA A 494 -17.84 -3.68 39.93
CA ALA A 494 -18.39 -3.26 41.20
C ALA A 494 -17.61 -3.87 42.35
N GLU A 495 -17.61 -3.19 43.49
CA GLU A 495 -16.96 -3.68 44.71
C GLU A 495 -17.51 -5.05 45.12
N GLY A 496 -16.62 -5.94 45.57
CA GLY A 496 -16.93 -7.28 46.05
C GLY A 496 -16.99 -8.34 44.95
N GLN A 497 -16.90 -7.95 43.68
CA GLN A 497 -16.84 -8.88 42.56
C GLN A 497 -15.54 -9.71 42.58
N ARG A 498 -15.63 -10.98 42.20
CA ARG A 498 -14.52 -11.94 42.24
C ARG A 498 -14.39 -12.68 40.91
N TYR A 499 -13.15 -12.98 40.50
CA TYR A 499 -12.84 -13.69 39.26
C TYR A 499 -11.71 -14.69 39.47
N VAL A 500 -11.93 -15.95 39.09
CA VAL A 500 -10.88 -16.98 39.06
C VAL A 500 -10.16 -16.90 37.72
N VAL A 501 -8.98 -16.30 37.70
CA VAL A 501 -8.25 -16.04 36.44
C VAL A 501 -7.28 -17.14 36.07
N ILE A 502 -6.75 -17.87 37.07
CA ILE A 502 -5.95 -19.07 36.88
C ILE A 502 -6.43 -20.14 37.88
N ASN A 503 -6.60 -21.37 37.43
CA ASN A 503 -6.82 -22.54 38.26
C ASN A 503 -5.79 -23.60 37.89
N ALA A 504 -5.04 -24.12 38.86
CA ALA A 504 -3.98 -25.11 38.61
C ALA A 504 -4.09 -26.32 39.54
N ALA A 505 -3.90 -27.52 39.00
CA ALA A 505 -4.00 -28.78 39.74
C ALA A 505 -2.65 -29.28 40.32
N GLY A 506 -1.53 -28.69 39.92
CA GLY A 506 -0.19 -29.06 40.38
C GLY A 506 0.09 -28.62 41.82
N SER A 507 0.57 -29.55 42.66
CA SER A 507 0.87 -29.28 44.07
C SER A 507 1.98 -28.23 44.27
N GLY A 508 2.88 -28.11 43.30
CA GLY A 508 3.97 -27.12 43.25
C GLY A 508 3.57 -25.74 42.75
N THR A 509 2.27 -25.50 42.48
CA THR A 509 1.76 -24.19 42.06
C THR A 509 2.07 -23.10 43.08
N ASP A 510 2.62 -21.99 42.58
CA ASP A 510 2.93 -20.76 43.32
C ASP A 510 2.59 -19.51 42.48
N TYR A 511 1.63 -18.74 42.97
CA TYR A 511 1.17 -17.52 42.30
C TYR A 511 1.87 -16.25 42.76
N ASN A 512 2.65 -16.27 43.86
CA ASN A 512 3.19 -15.04 44.48
C ASN A 512 2.15 -13.91 44.61
N ALA A 513 0.91 -14.25 45.00
CA ALA A 513 -0.26 -13.39 44.85
C ALA A 513 -0.18 -12.05 45.60
N ASP A 514 0.61 -11.95 46.66
CA ASP A 514 0.87 -10.71 47.41
C ASP A 514 1.89 -9.77 46.73
N LYS A 515 2.57 -10.24 45.67
CA LYS A 515 3.67 -9.54 44.99
C LYS A 515 3.41 -9.32 43.49
N LEU A 516 2.19 -9.55 43.02
CA LEU A 516 1.79 -9.27 41.64
C LEU A 516 1.13 -7.89 41.49
N ASN A 517 1.08 -7.41 40.25
CA ASN A 517 0.39 -6.18 39.88
C ASN A 517 -1.02 -6.51 39.36
N TYR A 518 -2.05 -6.00 40.02
CA TYR A 518 -3.44 -6.22 39.63
C TYR A 518 -4.11 -4.94 39.16
N SER A 519 -4.91 -5.04 38.10
CA SER A 519 -5.76 -3.92 37.67
C SER A 519 -7.04 -4.40 36.99
N ALA A 520 -8.04 -3.51 36.95
CA ALA A 520 -9.21 -3.67 36.10
C ALA A 520 -9.24 -2.48 35.14
N ILE A 521 -9.05 -2.74 33.86
CA ILE A 521 -8.95 -1.71 32.83
C ILE A 521 -10.29 -0.97 32.76
N GLY A 522 -10.25 0.36 32.90
CA GLY A 522 -11.45 1.20 32.94
C GLY A 522 -12.19 1.22 34.28
N TYR A 523 -11.58 0.74 35.36
CA TYR A 523 -12.13 0.82 36.72
C TYR A 523 -11.17 1.55 37.68
N ARG A 524 -11.69 2.38 38.59
CA ARG A 524 -10.85 3.20 39.48
C ARG A 524 -10.58 2.57 40.84
N GLY A 525 -11.31 1.53 41.22
CA GLY A 525 -11.12 0.83 42.49
C GLY A 525 -9.89 -0.07 42.48
N ALA A 526 -9.40 -0.40 43.67
CA ALA A 526 -8.28 -1.31 43.83
C ALA A 526 -8.67 -2.73 43.42
N VAL A 527 -7.73 -3.49 42.85
CA VAL A 527 -7.89 -4.93 42.62
C VAL A 527 -6.84 -5.64 43.45
N SER A 528 -7.22 -6.72 44.13
CA SER A 528 -6.31 -7.54 44.91
C SER A 528 -6.39 -9.02 44.50
N GLY A 529 -5.26 -9.71 44.54
CA GLY A 529 -5.18 -11.15 44.32
C GLY A 529 -5.15 -11.92 45.63
N SER A 530 -5.74 -13.12 45.60
CA SER A 530 -5.65 -14.10 46.69
C SER A 530 -5.61 -15.50 46.12
N VAL A 531 -5.05 -16.45 46.89
CA VAL A 531 -5.04 -17.87 46.52
C VAL A 531 -6.18 -18.56 47.25
N TYR A 532 -6.99 -19.30 46.49
CA TYR A 532 -8.07 -20.13 47.01
C TYR A 532 -7.76 -21.60 46.74
N GLU A 533 -7.70 -22.42 47.79
CA GLU A 533 -7.38 -23.84 47.67
C GLU A 533 -8.64 -24.69 47.81
N THR A 534 -8.84 -25.65 46.90
CA THR A 534 -9.96 -26.61 46.96
C THR A 534 -9.46 -28.01 46.65
N GLY A 535 -9.27 -28.84 47.67
CA GLY A 535 -8.71 -30.18 47.48
C GLY A 535 -7.26 -30.11 47.02
N THR A 536 -6.97 -30.59 45.82
CA THR A 536 -5.64 -30.54 45.18
C THR A 536 -5.42 -29.29 44.32
N ASP A 537 -6.47 -28.52 44.02
CA ASP A 537 -6.42 -27.40 43.10
C ASP A 537 -6.15 -26.09 43.84
N LYS A 538 -5.33 -25.22 43.25
CA LYS A 538 -5.10 -23.85 43.70
C LYS A 538 -5.56 -22.87 42.64
N ALA A 539 -6.42 -21.94 43.02
CA ALA A 539 -6.95 -20.90 42.14
C ALA A 539 -6.43 -19.51 42.52
N LEU A 540 -5.96 -18.74 41.54
CA LEU A 540 -5.68 -17.31 41.68
C LEU A 540 -6.96 -16.51 41.44
N VAL A 541 -7.32 -15.69 42.42
CA VAL A 541 -8.61 -15.00 42.46
C VAL A 541 -8.38 -13.52 42.61
N LEU A 542 -8.94 -12.75 41.68
CA LEU A 542 -8.97 -11.29 41.77
C LEU A 542 -10.26 -10.84 42.43
N THR A 543 -10.15 -9.93 43.39
CA THR A 543 -11.27 -9.26 44.06
C THR A 543 -11.24 -7.77 43.75
N VAL A 544 -12.38 -7.23 43.31
CA VAL A 544 -12.57 -5.81 43.01
C VAL A 544 -12.97 -5.08 44.28
N GLY A 545 -12.20 -4.06 44.68
CA GLY A 545 -12.44 -3.22 45.85
C GLY A 545 -13.15 -1.91 45.52
N ALA A 546 -13.54 -1.16 46.55
CA ALA A 546 -14.23 0.13 46.41
C ALA A 546 -13.46 1.14 45.54
N GLU A 547 -14.19 1.93 44.75
CA GLU A 547 -13.60 3.11 44.11
C GLU A 547 -13.25 4.17 45.15
N PRO A 548 -12.11 4.86 45.02
CA PRO A 548 -11.79 5.97 45.90
C PRO A 548 -12.84 7.08 45.74
N PRO A 549 -13.29 7.70 46.85
CA PRO A 549 -14.36 8.71 46.82
C PRO A 549 -13.99 9.82 45.83
N VAL A 550 -14.93 10.16 44.94
CA VAL A 550 -14.77 11.28 44.02
C VAL A 550 -14.76 12.56 44.85
N VAL A 551 -13.58 13.13 45.06
CA VAL A 551 -13.45 14.45 45.67
C VAL A 551 -13.84 15.46 44.60
N THR A 552 -15.11 15.89 44.59
CA THR A 552 -15.51 17.06 43.82
C THR A 552 -14.85 18.28 44.46
N PRO A 553 -14.05 19.07 43.71
CA PRO A 553 -13.57 20.35 44.22
C PRO A 553 -14.78 21.20 44.62
N PRO A 554 -14.73 21.97 45.72
CA PRO A 554 -15.80 22.91 46.02
C PRO A 554 -15.98 23.82 44.81
N VAL A 555 -17.21 23.89 44.29
CA VAL A 555 -17.59 24.80 43.22
C VAL A 555 -17.39 26.22 43.75
N VAL A 556 -16.25 26.82 43.44
CA VAL A 556 -16.07 28.27 43.58
C VAL A 556 -16.77 28.89 42.38
N THR A 557 -17.98 29.38 42.60
CA THR A 557 -18.64 30.28 41.65
C THR A 557 -17.77 31.53 41.50
N PRO A 558 -17.25 31.83 40.29
CA PRO A 558 -16.57 33.09 40.04
C PRO A 558 -17.54 34.25 40.31
N PRO A 559 -17.12 35.36 40.94
CA PRO A 559 -17.96 36.54 41.02
C PRO A 559 -18.27 37.01 39.59
N VAL A 560 -19.56 37.15 39.30
CA VAL A 560 -20.06 37.73 38.05
C VAL A 560 -19.62 39.19 38.02
N VAL A 561 -18.60 39.50 37.21
CA VAL A 561 -18.27 40.88 36.86
C VAL A 561 -19.02 41.22 35.58
N THR A 562 -20.10 41.97 35.73
CA THR A 562 -20.80 42.62 34.62
C THR A 562 -19.90 43.71 34.01
N PRO A 563 -19.67 43.73 32.70
CA PRO A 563 -18.97 44.83 32.03
C PRO A 563 -19.76 46.15 32.20
N PRO A 564 -19.10 47.29 32.42
CA PRO A 564 -19.78 48.57 32.56
C PRO A 564 -20.38 49.02 31.22
N VAL A 565 -21.69 49.28 31.23
CA VAL A 565 -22.39 49.98 30.15
C VAL A 565 -22.05 51.47 30.26
N VAL A 566 -21.38 52.01 29.24
CA VAL A 566 -21.13 53.44 29.13
C VAL A 566 -22.31 54.09 28.40
N THR A 567 -23.15 54.80 29.14
CA THR A 567 -24.13 55.75 28.58
C THR A 567 -23.47 57.14 28.42
N PRO A 568 -23.68 57.83 27.29
CA PRO A 568 -23.08 59.15 27.04
C PRO A 568 -23.69 60.26 27.93
N PRO A 569 -22.95 61.35 28.19
CA PRO A 569 -23.28 62.31 29.22
C PRO A 569 -24.39 63.28 28.80
N VAL A 570 -25.25 63.61 29.77
CA VAL A 570 -26.32 64.62 29.66
C VAL A 570 -25.86 65.89 30.37
N VAL A 571 -26.04 67.06 29.73
CA VAL A 571 -26.36 68.32 30.45
C VAL A 571 -27.34 69.19 29.63
N THR A 572 -28.31 69.72 30.36
CA THR A 572 -29.55 70.47 30.07
C THR A 572 -29.41 71.94 29.62
N PRO A 573 -30.49 72.56 29.10
CA PRO A 573 -30.93 73.84 29.66
C PRO A 573 -32.45 73.91 30.00
N PRO A 574 -32.85 74.81 30.91
CA PRO A 574 -34.16 74.80 31.59
C PRO A 574 -35.23 75.61 30.85
N VAL A 575 -36.50 75.50 31.30
CA VAL A 575 -37.44 76.61 31.57
C VAL A 575 -38.82 76.04 31.99
N VAL A 576 -39.58 76.84 32.74
CA VAL A 576 -40.56 76.48 33.78
C VAL A 576 -42.02 76.83 33.38
N THR A 577 -42.99 76.02 33.88
CA THR A 577 -44.45 76.24 34.18
C THR A 577 -45.46 76.51 33.04
N PRO A 578 -46.74 76.03 33.10
CA PRO A 578 -47.69 76.06 34.24
C PRO A 578 -48.57 74.78 34.47
N PRO A 579 -49.43 74.73 35.53
CA PRO A 579 -50.17 73.52 35.95
C PRO A 579 -51.60 73.43 35.36
N VAL A 580 -52.27 72.27 35.47
CA VAL A 580 -53.70 72.07 35.86
C VAL A 580 -54.17 70.60 35.74
N VAL A 581 -54.52 70.02 36.90
CA VAL A 581 -55.63 69.12 37.33
C VAL A 581 -56.19 67.95 36.48
N THR A 582 -56.41 66.85 37.22
CA THR A 582 -56.93 65.46 37.03
C THR A 582 -58.26 65.17 36.32
N PRO A 583 -58.45 63.92 35.82
CA PRO A 583 -59.55 63.03 36.24
C PRO A 583 -59.14 61.54 36.47
N PRO A 584 -60.03 60.65 36.99
CA PRO A 584 -59.69 59.63 37.99
C PRO A 584 -59.64 58.15 37.53
N VAL A 585 -59.24 57.32 38.50
CA VAL A 585 -59.19 55.85 38.62
C VAL A 585 -60.41 55.09 38.09
N VAL A 586 -60.17 53.98 37.35
CA VAL A 586 -61.06 52.79 37.33
C VAL A 586 -60.23 51.50 37.17
N THR A 587 -60.43 50.56 38.10
CA THR A 587 -59.96 49.16 38.08
C THR A 587 -60.81 48.27 37.17
N PRO A 588 -60.23 47.38 36.32
CA PRO A 588 -60.98 46.34 35.62
C PRO A 588 -61.13 45.04 36.44
N PRO A 589 -62.19 44.25 36.20
CA PRO A 589 -62.69 43.23 37.11
C PRO A 589 -62.12 41.82 36.89
N VAL A 590 -62.19 41.01 37.96
CA VAL A 590 -62.01 39.55 37.96
C VAL A 590 -63.24 38.89 37.33
N VAL A 591 -63.04 38.03 36.32
CA VAL A 591 -64.06 37.12 35.80
C VAL A 591 -63.42 35.76 35.47
N THR A 592 -63.92 34.70 36.11
CA THR A 592 -63.68 33.29 35.76
C THR A 592 -64.72 32.79 34.75
N PRO A 593 -64.33 32.26 33.58
CA PRO A 593 -65.24 31.55 32.67
C PRO A 593 -65.14 30.01 32.78
N PRO A 594 -66.14 29.26 32.24
CA PRO A 594 -66.59 27.96 32.73
C PRO A 594 -65.97 26.75 32.03
N VAL A 595 -66.05 25.58 32.69
CA VAL A 595 -65.78 24.26 32.12
C VAL A 595 -66.95 23.82 31.24
N VAL A 596 -66.68 23.50 29.96
CA VAL A 596 -67.62 22.79 29.08
C VAL A 596 -66.86 21.70 28.32
N THR A 597 -67.28 20.44 28.50
CA THR A 597 -66.85 19.27 27.73
C THR A 597 -67.59 19.17 26.38
N PRO A 598 -66.90 19.00 25.24
CA PRO A 598 -67.54 18.77 23.94
C PRO A 598 -67.91 17.28 23.71
N PRO A 599 -68.92 16.99 22.87
CA PRO A 599 -69.50 15.66 22.70
C PRO A 599 -68.77 14.79 21.68
N VAL A 600 -68.85 13.47 21.87
CA VAL A 600 -68.35 12.42 20.96
C VAL A 600 -69.38 12.17 19.86
N VAL A 601 -68.96 12.23 18.60
CA VAL A 601 -69.74 11.77 17.44
C VAL A 601 -68.90 10.77 16.64
N THR A 602 -69.41 9.54 16.50
CA THR A 602 -68.84 8.48 15.65
C THR A 602 -69.38 8.59 14.22
N PRO A 603 -68.52 8.64 13.18
CA PRO A 603 -68.95 8.58 11.78
C PRO A 603 -69.24 7.13 11.32
N PRO A 604 -70.08 6.94 10.28
CA PRO A 604 -70.56 5.62 9.86
C PRO A 604 -69.53 4.86 9.00
N VAL A 605 -69.55 3.54 9.15
CA VAL A 605 -68.75 2.57 8.39
C VAL A 605 -69.39 2.32 7.02
N VAL A 606 -68.62 2.52 5.94
CA VAL A 606 -68.95 2.05 4.59
C VAL A 606 -67.82 1.12 4.13
N THR A 607 -68.14 -0.14 3.86
CA THR A 607 -67.24 -1.14 3.30
C THR A 607 -67.28 -1.10 1.76
N PRO A 608 -66.16 -0.84 1.06
CA PRO A 608 -66.07 -1.06 -0.38
C PRO A 608 -65.92 -2.56 -0.69
N PRO A 609 -66.35 -3.03 -1.87
CA PRO A 609 -66.26 -4.44 -2.25
C PRO A 609 -64.82 -4.87 -2.50
N VAL A 610 -64.49 -6.07 -2.01
CA VAL A 610 -63.21 -6.76 -2.23
C VAL A 610 -63.17 -7.27 -3.67
N VAL A 611 -62.28 -6.71 -4.48
CA VAL A 611 -61.78 -7.35 -5.70
C VAL A 611 -60.36 -7.81 -5.39
N THR A 612 -60.13 -9.11 -5.37
CA THR A 612 -58.80 -9.72 -5.30
C THR A 612 -58.14 -9.67 -6.69
N PRO A 613 -57.11 -8.84 -6.93
CA PRO A 613 -56.25 -9.03 -8.08
C PRO A 613 -55.43 -10.32 -7.89
N PRO A 614 -55.10 -11.05 -8.98
CA PRO A 614 -54.34 -12.28 -8.89
C PRO A 614 -52.95 -12.00 -8.28
N VAL A 615 -52.56 -12.85 -7.32
CA VAL A 615 -51.20 -12.90 -6.79
C VAL A 615 -50.28 -13.34 -7.92
N VAL A 616 -49.64 -12.38 -8.57
CA VAL A 616 -48.42 -12.64 -9.32
C VAL A 616 -47.29 -12.60 -8.31
N THR A 617 -46.82 -13.76 -7.89
CA THR A 617 -45.51 -13.90 -7.25
C THR A 617 -44.47 -13.34 -8.23
N PRO A 618 -43.74 -12.26 -7.88
CA PRO A 618 -42.56 -11.91 -8.64
C PRO A 618 -41.62 -13.12 -8.59
N PRO A 619 -40.94 -13.49 -9.69
CA PRO A 619 -39.89 -14.48 -9.61
C PRO A 619 -38.90 -14.00 -8.54
N THR A 620 -38.56 -14.89 -7.61
CA THR A 620 -37.37 -14.75 -6.77
C THR A 620 -36.18 -14.64 -7.71
N GLN A 621 -35.87 -13.42 -8.11
CA GLN A 621 -34.59 -13.07 -8.68
C GLN A 621 -33.58 -13.41 -7.57
N PRO A 622 -32.54 -14.22 -7.84
CA PRO A 622 -31.47 -14.38 -6.89
C PRO A 622 -30.97 -12.97 -6.57
N THR A 623 -31.00 -12.59 -5.29
CA THR A 623 -30.32 -11.39 -4.82
C THR A 623 -28.90 -11.46 -5.40
N PRO A 624 -28.50 -10.49 -6.24
CA PRO A 624 -27.12 -10.44 -6.69
C PRO A 624 -26.24 -10.41 -5.43
N LYS A 625 -25.29 -11.35 -5.35
CA LYS A 625 -24.17 -11.30 -4.41
C LYS A 625 -23.67 -9.84 -4.37
N PRO A 626 -23.43 -9.23 -3.19
CA PRO A 626 -22.95 -7.86 -3.11
C PRO A 626 -21.76 -7.70 -4.04
N ALA A 627 -21.87 -6.82 -5.03
CA ALA A 627 -20.74 -6.49 -5.89
C ALA A 627 -19.70 -5.78 -5.01
N LEU A 628 -18.55 -6.43 -4.84
CA LEU A 628 -17.48 -6.00 -3.94
C LEU A 628 -16.86 -4.69 -4.43
N ALA A 629 -16.34 -3.90 -3.49
CA ALA A 629 -15.43 -2.81 -3.82
C ALA A 629 -14.25 -3.36 -4.63
N THR A 630 -13.80 -2.58 -5.62
CA THR A 630 -12.67 -2.93 -6.49
C THR A 630 -11.49 -1.99 -6.32
N ILE A 631 -11.72 -0.82 -5.69
CA ILE A 631 -10.67 0.15 -5.40
C ILE A 631 -9.91 -0.32 -4.15
N PRO A 632 -8.58 -0.47 -4.17
CA PRO A 632 -7.80 -1.03 -3.06
C PRO A 632 -8.11 -0.41 -1.70
N SER A 633 -8.13 0.93 -1.62
CA SER A 633 -8.42 1.67 -0.38
C SER A 633 -9.85 1.45 0.12
N ALA A 634 -10.82 1.25 -0.79
CA ALA A 634 -12.19 0.94 -0.44
C ALA A 634 -12.33 -0.50 0.05
N THR A 635 -11.70 -1.46 -0.63
CA THR A 635 -11.64 -2.86 -0.24
C THR A 635 -10.98 -3.02 1.13
N ALA A 636 -9.89 -2.31 1.38
CA ALA A 636 -9.17 -2.33 2.65
C ALA A 636 -10.03 -1.76 3.79
N ALA A 637 -10.63 -0.58 3.63
CA ALA A 637 -11.42 0.05 4.69
C ALA A 637 -12.72 -0.71 5.01
N LEU A 638 -13.41 -1.23 4.00
CA LEU A 638 -14.59 -2.09 4.18
C LEU A 638 -14.22 -3.48 4.68
N GLY A 639 -13.07 -4.03 4.24
CA GLY A 639 -12.54 -5.30 4.71
C GLY A 639 -12.14 -5.27 6.17
N GLY A 640 -11.45 -4.21 6.61
CA GLY A 640 -11.17 -3.96 8.02
C GLY A 640 -12.45 -3.83 8.83
N LEU A 641 -13.44 -3.08 8.35
CA LEU A 641 -14.74 -2.99 9.01
C LEU A 641 -15.49 -4.34 9.06
N ALA A 642 -15.36 -5.18 8.04
CA ALA A 642 -15.98 -6.49 7.98
C ALA A 642 -15.43 -7.47 9.04
N ASN A 643 -14.23 -7.21 9.56
CA ASN A 643 -13.65 -7.96 10.67
C ASN A 643 -14.22 -7.56 12.03
N TYR A 644 -15.08 -6.54 12.10
CA TYR A 644 -15.74 -6.15 13.33
C TYR A 644 -16.57 -7.30 13.90
N THR A 645 -16.13 -7.85 15.03
CA THR A 645 -16.76 -9.02 15.65
C THR A 645 -17.94 -8.67 16.56
N GLY A 646 -18.20 -7.37 16.78
CA GLY A 646 -19.18 -6.89 17.75
C GLY A 646 -18.60 -6.57 19.14
N ILE A 647 -17.30 -6.81 19.34
CA ILE A 647 -16.63 -6.75 20.65
C ILE A 647 -16.12 -5.34 20.97
N SER A 648 -15.69 -4.57 19.96
CA SER A 648 -14.88 -3.38 20.23
C SER A 648 -15.65 -2.11 20.62
N SER A 649 -16.83 -1.81 20.03
CA SER A 649 -17.69 -0.70 20.48
C SER A 649 -19.07 -0.68 19.81
N PRO A 650 -20.18 -0.39 20.54
CA PRO A 650 -21.50 -0.16 19.95
C PRO A 650 -21.52 0.92 18.86
N GLN A 651 -20.58 1.88 18.90
CA GLN A 651 -20.48 2.94 17.88
C GLN A 651 -20.09 2.39 16.50
N LEU A 652 -19.38 1.26 16.44
CA LEU A 652 -19.03 0.59 15.18
C LEU A 652 -20.15 -0.30 14.65
N LEU A 653 -21.05 -0.76 15.52
CA LEU A 653 -22.16 -1.63 15.12
C LEU A 653 -23.07 -0.96 14.10
N ASP A 654 -23.39 0.33 14.28
CA ASP A 654 -24.23 1.07 13.34
C ASP A 654 -23.55 1.26 11.98
N LEU A 655 -22.26 1.58 11.98
CA LEU A 655 -21.46 1.70 10.77
C LEU A 655 -21.32 0.33 10.05
N TYR A 656 -21.04 -0.73 10.79
CA TYR A 656 -20.95 -2.10 10.29
C TYR A 656 -22.28 -2.55 9.67
N ASN A 657 -23.40 -2.39 10.38
CA ASN A 657 -24.72 -2.77 9.89
C ASN A 657 -25.09 -2.00 8.61
N ALA A 658 -24.78 -0.71 8.54
CA ALA A 658 -24.98 0.07 7.33
C ALA A 658 -24.08 -0.38 6.18
N SER A 659 -22.84 -0.80 6.47
CA SER A 659 -21.93 -1.33 5.44
C SER A 659 -22.46 -2.61 4.79
N LEU A 660 -23.18 -3.45 5.53
CA LEU A 660 -23.84 -4.66 5.01
C LEU A 660 -25.00 -4.34 4.04
N ALA A 661 -25.56 -3.13 4.13
CA ALA A 661 -26.66 -2.68 3.27
C ALA A 661 -26.18 -2.04 1.95
N ILE A 662 -24.87 -1.84 1.78
CA ILE A 662 -24.30 -1.26 0.56
C ILE A 662 -24.53 -2.21 -0.62
N GLN A 663 -25.04 -1.68 -1.73
CA GLN A 663 -25.28 -2.46 -2.95
C GLN A 663 -24.64 -1.80 -4.16
N GLY A 664 -23.96 -2.61 -4.96
CA GLY A 664 -23.33 -2.16 -6.19
C GLY A 664 -21.90 -1.65 -6.00
N LYS A 665 -21.08 -1.91 -7.02
CA LYS A 665 -19.65 -1.59 -7.03
C LYS A 665 -19.37 -0.10 -6.78
N ASP A 666 -20.14 0.79 -7.39
CA ASP A 666 -19.88 2.23 -7.31
C ASP A 666 -20.17 2.79 -5.91
N GLU A 667 -21.24 2.32 -5.25
CA GLU A 667 -21.52 2.72 -3.87
C GLU A 667 -20.49 2.15 -2.90
N ALA A 668 -20.06 0.89 -3.08
CA ALA A 668 -19.02 0.26 -2.26
C ALA A 668 -17.67 0.96 -2.40
N ASN A 669 -17.24 1.28 -3.63
CA ASN A 669 -16.04 2.06 -3.88
C ASN A 669 -16.11 3.46 -3.23
N ARG A 670 -17.25 4.13 -3.39
CA ARG A 670 -17.47 5.47 -2.82
C ARG A 670 -17.46 5.47 -1.30
N ALA A 671 -18.19 4.54 -0.68
CA ALA A 671 -18.28 4.40 0.76
C ALA A 671 -16.92 4.00 1.36
N GLY A 672 -16.28 2.96 0.82
CA GLY A 672 -15.00 2.46 1.32
C GLY A 672 -13.88 3.50 1.25
N GLU A 673 -13.71 4.20 0.11
CA GLU A 673 -12.69 5.27 0.04
C GLU A 673 -12.99 6.40 1.03
N LYS A 674 -14.26 6.77 1.23
CA LYS A 674 -14.68 7.76 2.25
C LYS A 674 -14.51 7.28 3.68
N LEU A 675 -14.33 5.98 3.93
CA LEU A 675 -13.98 5.43 5.23
C LEU A 675 -12.47 5.28 5.43
N SER A 676 -11.66 5.42 4.37
CA SER A 676 -10.20 5.37 4.41
C SER A 676 -9.54 6.74 4.73
N PRO A 677 -8.28 6.78 5.22
CA PRO A 677 -7.51 8.02 5.40
C PRO A 677 -6.96 8.60 4.08
N GLY A 678 -7.39 8.12 2.89
CA GLY A 678 -6.83 8.55 1.59
C GLY A 678 -6.82 10.07 1.36
N GLN A 679 -7.81 10.79 1.88
CA GLN A 679 -7.83 12.25 1.86
C GLN A 679 -6.64 12.88 2.61
N ASN A 680 -6.26 12.31 3.76
CA ASN A 680 -5.18 12.83 4.60
C ASN A 680 -3.82 12.56 3.92
N ILE A 681 -3.66 11.41 3.26
CA ILE A 681 -2.50 11.09 2.42
C ILE A 681 -2.38 12.10 1.27
N ASN A 682 -3.45 12.32 0.51
CA ASN A 682 -3.48 13.32 -0.57
C ASN A 682 -3.11 14.74 -0.09
N THR A 683 -3.48 15.08 1.15
CA THR A 683 -3.15 16.38 1.74
C THR A 683 -1.66 16.52 2.03
N SER A 684 -1.01 15.46 2.52
CA SER A 684 0.43 15.44 2.77
C SER A 684 1.24 15.64 1.47
N SER A 685 0.84 14.97 0.39
CA SER A 685 1.48 15.12 -0.93
C SER A 685 1.27 16.51 -1.53
N ALA A 686 0.07 17.09 -1.37
CA ALA A 686 -0.20 18.46 -1.80
C ALA A 686 0.61 19.51 -1.02
N ALA A 687 0.85 19.30 0.27
CA ALA A 687 1.65 20.21 1.11
C ALA A 687 3.14 20.22 0.70
N ALA A 688 3.66 19.10 0.17
CA ALA A 688 5.01 19.04 -0.38
C ALA A 688 5.21 19.99 -1.58
N VAL A 689 4.17 20.23 -2.39
CA VAL A 689 4.22 21.17 -3.53
C VAL A 689 4.49 22.60 -3.06
N ALA A 690 3.82 23.05 -1.99
CA ALA A 690 4.06 24.37 -1.40
C ALA A 690 5.48 24.48 -0.81
N THR A 691 5.98 23.39 -0.21
CA THR A 691 7.36 23.33 0.31
C THR A 691 8.39 23.46 -0.82
N SER A 692 8.22 22.71 -1.92
CA SER A 692 9.14 22.80 -3.08
C SER A 692 9.07 24.18 -3.73
N THR A 693 7.89 24.81 -3.76
CA THR A 693 7.73 26.17 -4.28
C THR A 693 8.54 27.18 -3.46
N ALA A 694 8.53 27.06 -2.13
CA ALA A 694 9.33 27.93 -1.27
C ALA A 694 10.83 27.80 -1.57
N GLN A 695 11.32 26.58 -1.88
CA GLN A 695 12.71 26.38 -2.30
C GLN A 695 13.00 26.97 -3.68
N ALA A 696 12.09 26.79 -4.64
CA ALA A 696 12.22 27.36 -5.97
C ALA A 696 12.31 28.90 -5.93
N VAL A 697 11.57 29.54 -5.01
CA VAL A 697 11.68 31.00 -4.78
C VAL A 697 13.07 31.40 -4.27
N VAL A 698 13.68 30.60 -3.39
CA VAL A 698 15.07 30.82 -2.94
C VAL A 698 16.05 30.65 -4.10
N GLY A 699 15.91 29.60 -4.92
CA GLY A 699 16.74 29.41 -6.12
C GLY A 699 16.65 30.59 -7.08
N ALA A 700 15.43 31.05 -7.39
CA ALA A 700 15.18 32.22 -8.22
C ALA A 700 15.71 33.53 -7.61
N HIS A 701 15.80 33.62 -6.28
CA HIS A 701 16.49 34.72 -5.61
C HIS A 701 17.99 34.71 -5.86
N ILE A 702 18.66 33.57 -5.63
CA ILE A 702 20.10 33.45 -5.84
C ILE A 702 20.46 33.75 -7.29
N ASP A 703 19.69 33.23 -8.25
CA ASP A 703 19.88 33.49 -9.67
C ASP A 703 19.75 34.97 -10.04
N ALA A 704 18.71 35.64 -9.55
CA ALA A 704 18.49 37.04 -9.86
C ALA A 704 19.55 37.98 -9.26
N VAL A 705 20.14 37.60 -8.13
CA VAL A 705 21.25 38.35 -7.53
C VAL A 705 22.60 38.02 -8.18
N ARG A 706 22.75 36.86 -8.82
CA ARG A 706 23.93 36.50 -9.62
C ARG A 706 24.01 37.28 -10.93
N ASN A 707 22.87 37.67 -11.48
CA ASN A 707 22.76 38.31 -12.79
C ASN A 707 22.43 39.83 -12.77
N PRO A 708 23.10 40.70 -11.98
CA PRO A 708 22.82 42.13 -11.99
C PRO A 708 23.47 42.89 -13.18
N HIS A 709 24.28 42.21 -14.03
CA HIS A 709 25.25 42.88 -14.90
C HIS A 709 25.40 42.32 -16.33
N THR A 710 24.36 41.79 -16.99
CA THR A 710 24.38 41.56 -18.45
C THR A 710 23.98 42.82 -19.24
N SER A 711 24.64 43.94 -18.93
CA SER A 711 24.57 45.19 -19.71
C SER A 711 25.89 45.93 -19.59
N GLY A 712 26.84 45.59 -20.46
CA GLY A 712 28.00 46.42 -20.67
C GLY A 712 27.57 47.77 -21.25
N THR A 713 27.25 48.74 -20.38
CA THR A 713 27.37 50.19 -20.60
C THR A 713 27.07 50.95 -19.31
N SER A 714 28.13 51.49 -18.71
CA SER A 714 28.22 52.73 -17.91
C SER A 714 27.05 53.16 -17.01
N GLY A 715 27.34 53.24 -15.71
CA GLY A 715 26.81 54.33 -14.87
C GLY A 715 25.80 53.93 -13.81
N VAL A 716 26.23 53.16 -12.81
CA VAL A 716 25.64 53.22 -11.46
C VAL A 716 26.78 53.60 -10.52
N ALA A 717 26.54 54.56 -9.64
CA ALA A 717 27.57 55.33 -8.94
C ALA A 717 28.58 54.45 -8.18
N THR A 718 29.85 54.79 -8.33
CA THR A 718 31.04 54.16 -7.74
C THR A 718 31.16 54.41 -6.21
N GLY A 719 30.12 54.09 -5.44
CA GLY A 719 30.06 54.37 -4.00
C GLY A 719 29.38 53.31 -3.12
N ASP A 720 28.53 52.44 -3.68
CA ASP A 720 27.87 51.39 -2.92
C ASP A 720 28.53 50.03 -3.20
N ASP A 721 29.31 49.59 -2.21
CA ASP A 721 30.08 48.37 -2.26
C ASP A 721 29.16 47.13 -2.25
N TYR A 722 28.80 46.62 -3.43
CA TYR A 722 28.09 45.33 -3.59
C TYR A 722 28.92 44.14 -3.08
N THR A 723 30.22 44.34 -2.78
CA THR A 723 31.11 43.25 -2.36
C THR A 723 30.99 42.89 -0.86
N SER A 724 30.25 43.67 -0.05
CA SER A 724 30.19 43.47 1.42
C SER A 724 28.79 43.58 2.07
N ASN A 725 27.72 43.94 1.37
CA ASN A 725 26.45 44.31 2.00
C ASN A 725 25.42 43.17 2.14
N TRP A 726 24.69 43.21 3.25
CA TRP A 726 23.53 42.35 3.51
C TRP A 726 22.37 42.72 2.58
N ILE A 727 21.74 41.73 1.95
CA ILE A 727 20.45 41.87 1.27
C ILE A 727 19.37 41.26 2.15
N VAL A 728 18.26 41.98 2.29
CA VAL A 728 17.02 41.46 2.88
C VAL A 728 15.94 41.47 1.81
N TRP A 729 15.22 40.36 1.67
CA TRP A 729 14.21 40.19 0.62
C TRP A 729 12.97 39.49 1.15
N GLY A 730 11.85 39.69 0.45
CA GLY A 730 10.60 39.03 0.74
C GLY A 730 9.79 38.82 -0.53
N GLN A 731 9.11 37.67 -0.63
CA GLN A 731 8.40 37.28 -1.84
C GLN A 731 7.11 36.51 -1.48
N PRO A 732 5.93 37.03 -1.83
CA PRO A 732 4.73 36.21 -1.87
C PRO A 732 4.83 35.17 -2.99
N PHE A 733 4.29 33.99 -2.72
CA PHE A 733 4.13 32.93 -3.70
C PHE A 733 2.79 32.25 -3.55
N GLY A 734 2.32 31.61 -4.60
CA GLY A 734 1.10 30.82 -4.55
C GLY A 734 0.94 29.97 -5.78
N GLY A 735 0.00 29.05 -5.72
CA GLY A 735 -0.17 28.10 -6.80
C GLY A 735 -1.38 27.20 -6.63
N TYR A 736 -1.52 26.34 -7.61
CA TYR A 736 -2.57 25.35 -7.68
C TYR A 736 -1.99 24.05 -8.22
N ALA A 737 -2.32 22.94 -7.57
CA ALA A 737 -1.92 21.59 -7.99
C ALA A 737 -3.16 20.70 -8.16
N ARG A 738 -3.08 19.79 -9.12
CA ARG A 738 -4.14 18.87 -9.48
C ARG A 738 -3.56 17.49 -9.71
N GLN A 739 -4.16 16.51 -9.06
CA GLN A 739 -4.00 15.09 -9.37
C GLN A 739 -5.34 14.56 -9.88
N ASP A 740 -5.36 13.95 -11.06
CA ASP A 740 -6.53 13.26 -11.59
C ASP A 740 -6.68 11.87 -10.96
N SER A 741 -7.93 11.41 -10.86
CA SER A 741 -8.23 10.07 -10.34
C SER A 741 -7.76 8.99 -11.31
N SER A 742 -7.30 7.86 -10.77
CA SER A 742 -7.04 6.63 -11.53
C SER A 742 -8.15 5.60 -11.26
N ALA A 743 -8.02 4.40 -11.85
CA ALA A 743 -8.90 3.27 -11.53
C ALA A 743 -8.75 2.78 -10.08
N GLU A 744 -7.63 3.10 -9.43
CA GLU A 744 -7.26 2.58 -8.10
C GLU A 744 -7.35 3.63 -6.99
N ILE A 745 -7.28 4.93 -7.30
CA ILE A 745 -7.17 6.00 -6.29
C ILE A 745 -7.90 7.26 -6.75
N SER A 746 -8.69 7.84 -5.85
CA SER A 746 -9.31 9.14 -6.05
C SER A 746 -8.31 10.31 -5.98
N GLY A 747 -8.35 11.20 -6.97
CA GLY A 747 -7.48 12.37 -7.06
C GLY A 747 -7.86 13.54 -6.14
N TYR A 748 -7.21 14.68 -6.34
CA TYR A 748 -7.44 15.90 -5.55
C TYR A 748 -7.17 17.19 -6.33
N THR A 749 -7.58 18.31 -5.73
CA THR A 749 -7.16 19.65 -6.11
C THR A 749 -6.68 20.41 -4.90
N ALA A 750 -5.56 21.10 -5.04
CA ALA A 750 -4.94 21.87 -3.98
C ALA A 750 -4.69 23.31 -4.44
N LYS A 751 -4.94 24.27 -3.56
CA LYS A 751 -4.56 25.68 -3.72
C LYS A 751 -3.67 26.06 -2.54
N PHE A 752 -2.57 26.75 -2.80
CA PHE A 752 -1.68 27.19 -1.74
C PHE A 752 -1.22 28.63 -1.96
N GLY A 753 -0.90 29.29 -0.86
CA GLY A 753 -0.37 30.65 -0.86
C GLY A 753 0.50 30.87 0.37
N GLY A 754 1.57 31.64 0.21
CA GLY A 754 2.55 31.84 1.26
C GLY A 754 3.40 33.09 1.06
N LEU A 755 4.24 33.32 2.05
CA LEU A 755 5.24 34.39 2.09
C LEU A 755 6.57 33.79 2.54
N ILE A 756 7.63 34.14 1.84
CA ILE A 756 9.00 33.86 2.27
C ILE A 756 9.73 35.19 2.54
N LEU A 757 10.53 35.22 3.60
CA LEU A 757 11.39 36.33 3.98
C LEU A 757 12.80 35.80 4.16
N GLY A 758 13.79 36.43 3.54
CA GLY A 758 15.17 35.98 3.56
C GLY A 758 16.17 37.10 3.74
N ALA A 759 17.37 36.71 4.16
CA ALA A 759 18.53 37.58 4.20
C ALA A 759 19.79 36.82 3.82
N ASP A 760 20.68 37.47 3.08
CA ASP A 760 21.90 36.89 2.55
C ASP A 760 23.01 37.94 2.40
N ARG A 761 24.25 37.46 2.27
CA ARG A 761 25.44 38.30 2.10
C ARG A 761 26.46 37.61 1.19
N SER A 762 27.23 38.40 0.45
CA SER A 762 28.44 37.94 -0.25
C SER A 762 29.55 37.60 0.75
N LEU A 763 30.28 36.52 0.50
CA LEU A 763 31.50 36.13 1.22
C LEU A 763 32.65 36.04 0.21
N GLY A 764 33.45 37.10 0.11
CA GLY A 764 34.42 37.23 -0.99
C GLY A 764 33.71 37.51 -2.32
N ASP A 765 34.40 37.23 -3.43
CA ASP A 765 33.94 37.60 -4.76
C ASP A 765 32.95 36.58 -5.36
N ASP A 766 33.02 35.31 -4.95
CA ASP A 766 32.33 34.20 -5.64
C ASP A 766 31.20 33.55 -4.82
N TRP A 767 31.22 33.66 -3.49
CA TRP A 767 30.25 32.99 -2.61
C TRP A 767 29.16 33.92 -2.10
N ARG A 768 27.94 33.38 -1.98
CA ARG A 768 26.79 34.03 -1.36
C ARG A 768 26.12 33.08 -0.39
N LEU A 769 25.91 33.49 0.85
CA LEU A 769 25.27 32.67 1.88
C LEU A 769 24.06 33.40 2.46
N GLY A 770 22.98 32.66 2.70
CA GLY A 770 21.76 33.23 3.25
C GLY A 770 20.87 32.22 3.95
N ALA A 771 19.85 32.77 4.61
CA ALA A 771 18.78 32.01 5.23
C ALA A 771 17.43 32.68 4.96
N ALA A 772 16.38 31.89 4.92
CA ALA A 772 15.01 32.35 4.74
C ALA A 772 14.05 31.60 5.67
N VAL A 773 12.96 32.27 6.04
CA VAL A 773 11.83 31.69 6.75
C VAL A 773 10.60 31.76 5.85
N ASN A 774 9.80 30.70 5.83
CA ASN A 774 8.60 30.63 5.00
C ASN A 774 7.37 30.25 5.84
N TYR A 775 6.23 30.83 5.47
CA TYR A 775 4.91 30.41 5.92
C TYR A 775 4.03 30.20 4.69
N SER A 776 3.25 29.12 4.64
CA SER A 776 2.23 28.92 3.62
C SER A 776 1.03 28.15 4.14
N ASN A 777 -0.14 28.46 3.60
CA ASN A 777 -1.36 27.70 3.82
C ASN A 777 -1.76 26.98 2.53
N THR A 778 -2.12 25.71 2.65
CA THR A 778 -2.59 24.86 1.55
C THR A 778 -3.98 24.35 1.87
N SER A 779 -4.92 24.48 0.94
CA SER A 779 -6.28 23.92 1.03
C SER A 779 -6.47 22.85 -0.05
N VAL A 780 -6.95 21.67 0.37
CA VAL A 780 -7.06 20.47 -0.45
C VAL A 780 -8.51 19.98 -0.47
N HIS A 781 -9.02 19.74 -1.67
CA HIS A 781 -10.37 19.22 -1.92
C HIS A 781 -10.25 17.89 -2.66
N GLY A 782 -10.90 16.85 -2.14
CA GLY A 782 -10.93 15.52 -2.75
C GLY A 782 -11.77 15.49 -4.04
N LYS A 783 -11.40 14.60 -4.96
CA LYS A 783 -12.15 14.29 -6.20
C LYS A 783 -12.65 12.85 -6.21
N GLY A 784 -13.45 12.52 -7.22
CA GLY A 784 -14.00 11.17 -7.38
C GLY A 784 -14.83 10.78 -6.16
N ASN A 785 -14.48 9.64 -5.56
CA ASN A 785 -15.18 9.13 -4.38
C ASN A 785 -14.94 9.97 -3.13
N LEU A 786 -13.83 10.70 -3.06
CA LEU A 786 -13.51 11.59 -1.93
C LEU A 786 -14.14 12.98 -2.06
N SER A 787 -15.00 13.20 -3.05
CA SER A 787 -15.71 14.47 -3.22
C SER A 787 -16.50 14.86 -1.97
N GLY A 788 -16.39 16.14 -1.59
CA GLY A 788 -16.96 16.71 -0.37
C GLY A 788 -16.03 16.65 0.86
N ASN A 789 -14.90 15.94 0.78
CA ASN A 789 -13.86 15.99 1.81
C ASN A 789 -12.93 17.18 1.61
N THR A 790 -12.54 17.81 2.71
CA THR A 790 -11.72 19.02 2.71
C THR A 790 -10.65 18.95 3.79
N SER A 791 -9.45 19.40 3.45
CA SER A 791 -8.33 19.44 4.38
C SER A 791 -7.50 20.70 4.16
N THR A 792 -6.74 21.08 5.19
CA THR A 792 -5.85 22.24 5.19
C THR A 792 -4.52 21.87 5.81
N ALA A 793 -3.44 22.48 5.34
CA ALA A 793 -2.10 22.34 5.89
C ALA A 793 -1.44 23.71 6.03
N ASP A 794 -1.05 24.07 7.25
CA ASP A 794 -0.21 25.24 7.54
C ASP A 794 1.24 24.80 7.63
N ASN A 795 2.10 25.36 6.78
CA ASN A 795 3.53 25.06 6.72
C ASN A 795 4.34 26.22 7.30
N TYR A 796 5.32 25.89 8.14
CA TYR A 796 6.29 26.82 8.69
C TYR A 796 7.69 26.24 8.48
N GLY A 797 8.57 26.96 7.81
CA GLY A 797 9.89 26.42 7.49
C GLY A 797 11.03 27.41 7.51
N ILE A 798 12.23 26.85 7.55
CA ILE A 798 13.51 27.55 7.50
C ILE A 798 14.33 26.94 6.38
N ILE A 799 14.94 27.77 5.54
CA ILE A 799 15.78 27.36 4.42
C ILE A 799 17.13 28.05 4.56
N GLY A 800 18.21 27.27 4.64
CA GLY A 800 19.57 27.75 4.47
C GLY A 800 20.00 27.57 3.02
N TYR A 801 20.75 28.51 2.47
CA TYR A 801 21.21 28.42 1.09
C TYR A 801 22.59 29.05 0.88
N ALA A 802 23.29 28.53 -0.12
CA ALA A 802 24.56 29.05 -0.60
C ALA A 802 24.59 29.01 -2.13
N GLY A 803 25.16 30.04 -2.74
CA GLY A 803 25.45 30.09 -4.17
C GLY A 803 26.93 30.34 -4.38
N TYR A 804 27.54 29.63 -5.33
CA TYR A 804 28.88 29.87 -5.83
C TYR A 804 28.80 30.29 -7.30
N THR A 805 29.46 31.38 -7.64
CA THR A 805 29.53 31.93 -9.00
C THR A 805 30.96 31.78 -9.51
N GLY A 806 31.17 30.94 -10.50
CA GLY A 806 32.42 30.84 -11.26
C GLY A 806 32.27 31.46 -12.65
N ASP A 807 33.40 31.63 -13.34
CA ASP A 807 33.40 32.10 -14.73
C ASP A 807 33.54 30.89 -15.69
N PRO A 808 32.50 30.51 -16.47
CA PRO A 808 31.15 31.08 -16.54
C PRO A 808 30.08 30.34 -15.71
N TRP A 809 30.41 29.25 -15.01
CA TRP A 809 29.42 28.35 -14.39
C TRP A 809 28.98 28.75 -12.97
N TYR A 810 27.86 28.21 -12.48
CA TYR A 810 27.43 28.42 -11.10
C TYR A 810 26.92 27.14 -10.43
N LEU A 811 26.90 27.15 -9.09
CA LEU A 811 26.32 26.11 -8.26
C LEU A 811 25.49 26.73 -7.14
N ASN A 812 24.23 26.33 -7.02
CA ASN A 812 23.33 26.66 -5.93
C ASN A 812 23.11 25.44 -5.05
N LEU A 813 23.11 25.65 -3.74
CA LEU A 813 22.80 24.66 -2.73
C LEU A 813 21.75 25.24 -1.78
N SER A 814 20.68 24.50 -1.51
CA SER A 814 19.73 24.87 -0.46
C SER A 814 19.27 23.67 0.35
N ALA A 815 19.03 23.90 1.65
CA ALA A 815 18.51 22.91 2.57
C ALA A 815 17.38 23.53 3.40
N GLY A 816 16.22 22.88 3.42
CA GLY A 816 15.02 23.33 4.11
C GLY A 816 14.58 22.33 5.16
N VAL A 817 14.10 22.83 6.28
CA VAL A 817 13.35 22.07 7.28
C VAL A 817 12.01 22.75 7.51
N ASN A 818 10.93 21.98 7.53
CA ASN A 818 9.58 22.52 7.63
C ASN A 818 8.77 21.70 8.63
N ARG A 819 7.88 22.38 9.35
CA ARG A 819 6.84 21.79 10.19
C ARG A 819 5.49 22.10 9.56
N GLN A 820 4.67 21.07 9.38
CA GLN A 820 3.32 21.18 8.88
C GLN A 820 2.30 20.86 9.98
N ASN A 821 1.26 21.67 10.07
CA ASN A 821 0.10 21.40 10.91
C ASN A 821 -1.11 21.16 9.99
N TYR A 822 -1.71 19.99 10.09
CA TYR A 822 -2.81 19.55 9.25
C TYR A 822 -4.13 19.58 10.03
N SER A 823 -5.20 19.99 9.33
CA SER A 823 -6.58 19.87 9.80
C SER A 823 -7.43 19.28 8.68
N SER A 824 -8.20 18.24 8.98
CA SER A 824 -8.96 17.49 7.98
C SER A 824 -10.39 17.23 8.42
N VAL A 825 -11.31 17.22 7.45
CA VAL A 825 -12.70 16.82 7.63
C VAL A 825 -13.06 15.81 6.53
N ARG A 826 -13.34 14.57 6.94
CA ARG A 826 -13.81 13.49 6.06
C ARG A 826 -15.29 13.24 6.28
N ARG A 827 -16.06 13.11 5.21
CA ARG A 827 -17.52 12.92 5.24
C ARG A 827 -17.91 11.66 4.47
N ALA A 828 -18.64 10.77 5.14
CA ALA A 828 -19.19 9.56 4.54
C ALA A 828 -20.72 9.57 4.62
N ASP A 829 -21.36 9.33 3.48
CA ASP A 829 -22.80 9.30 3.32
C ASP A 829 -23.18 8.19 2.33
N PHE A 830 -23.82 7.14 2.83
CA PHE A 830 -24.30 6.00 2.06
C PHE A 830 -25.55 5.39 2.71
N THR A 831 -26.17 4.41 2.07
CA THR A 831 -27.43 3.85 2.55
C THR A 831 -27.32 3.37 4.01
N GLY A 832 -28.12 3.97 4.90
CA GLY A 832 -28.13 3.63 6.33
C GLY A 832 -27.07 4.33 7.20
N PHE A 833 -26.20 5.17 6.62
CA PHE A 833 -25.13 5.84 7.38
C PHE A 833 -24.85 7.27 6.90
N SER A 834 -24.66 8.19 7.84
CA SER A 834 -24.12 9.53 7.60
C SER A 834 -23.24 9.94 8.77
N GLY A 835 -22.05 10.44 8.47
CA GLY A 835 -21.05 10.80 9.47
C GLY A 835 -19.97 11.74 8.94
N ALA A 836 -19.30 12.43 9.87
CA ALA A 836 -18.11 13.21 9.59
C ALA A 836 -17.05 13.00 10.66
N ALA A 837 -15.83 12.72 10.25
CA ALA A 837 -14.66 12.59 11.09
C ALA A 837 -13.73 13.80 10.92
N GLN A 838 -13.13 14.25 12.02
CA GLN A 838 -12.26 15.42 12.08
C GLN A 838 -10.88 14.99 12.60
N GLY A 839 -9.81 15.33 11.87
CA GLY A 839 -8.44 15.03 12.26
C GLY A 839 -7.62 16.31 12.41
N LYS A 840 -6.74 16.34 13.43
CA LYS A 840 -5.70 17.36 13.60
C LYS A 840 -4.38 16.66 13.91
N PHE A 841 -3.36 16.93 13.12
CA PHE A 841 -2.09 16.21 13.20
C PHE A 841 -0.94 17.06 12.66
N ASN A 842 0.30 16.63 12.91
CA ASN A 842 1.48 17.37 12.48
C ASN A 842 2.34 16.53 11.53
N GLY A 843 3.27 17.19 10.86
CA GLY A 843 4.32 16.55 10.11
C GLY A 843 5.56 17.42 10.05
N GLN A 844 6.62 16.83 9.53
CA GLN A 844 7.91 17.45 9.33
C GLN A 844 8.44 17.06 7.96
N SER A 845 9.11 17.98 7.28
CA SER A 845 9.82 17.67 6.05
C SER A 845 11.20 18.28 6.00
N VAL A 846 12.11 17.56 5.35
CA VAL A 846 13.48 17.98 5.06
C VAL A 846 13.65 17.94 3.56
N THR A 847 14.21 19.00 2.99
CA THR A 847 14.44 19.11 1.55
C THR A 847 15.86 19.60 1.30
N LEU A 848 16.58 18.94 0.41
CA LEU A 848 17.93 19.29 -0.02
C LEU A 848 17.92 19.45 -1.53
N GLN A 849 18.40 20.57 -2.04
CA GLN A 849 18.43 20.86 -3.47
C GLN A 849 19.80 21.36 -3.86
N THR A 850 20.34 20.83 -4.95
CA THR A 850 21.53 21.34 -5.63
C THR A 850 21.18 21.65 -7.07
N GLU A 851 21.64 22.78 -7.59
CA GLU A 851 21.43 23.20 -8.99
C GLU A 851 22.75 23.71 -9.57
N PHE A 852 23.11 23.21 -10.75
CA PHE A 852 24.26 23.65 -11.53
C PHE A 852 23.76 24.30 -12.82
N GLY A 853 24.42 25.39 -13.25
CA GLY A 853 24.14 26.01 -14.54
C GLY A 853 25.38 26.57 -15.23
N TYR A 854 25.32 26.62 -16.57
CA TYR A 854 26.44 27.04 -17.41
C TYR A 854 25.98 28.10 -18.44
N PRO A 855 25.91 29.40 -18.09
CA PRO A 855 25.50 30.44 -19.02
C PRO A 855 26.45 30.58 -20.21
N VAL A 856 25.88 30.62 -21.41
CA VAL A 856 26.57 30.83 -22.68
C VAL A 856 25.98 32.06 -23.36
N THR A 857 26.80 33.09 -23.55
CA THR A 857 26.39 34.29 -24.30
C THR A 857 26.48 34.05 -25.81
N LEU A 858 25.33 34.18 -26.48
CA LEU A 858 25.17 34.11 -27.93
C LEU A 858 25.16 35.52 -28.55
N PRO A 859 25.31 35.65 -29.89
CA PRO A 859 25.19 36.94 -30.57
C PRO A 859 23.86 37.66 -30.27
N ALA A 860 23.89 39.00 -30.29
CA ALA A 860 22.76 39.88 -29.96
C ALA A 860 22.32 39.84 -28.48
N ASP A 861 23.28 39.61 -27.58
CA ASP A 861 23.15 39.68 -26.12
C ASP A 861 22.08 38.74 -25.55
N VAL A 862 21.98 37.54 -26.14
CA VAL A 862 21.12 36.46 -25.66
C VAL A 862 21.96 35.50 -24.83
N VAL A 863 21.52 35.15 -23.62
CA VAL A 863 22.20 34.15 -22.78
C VAL A 863 21.37 32.88 -22.77
N VAL A 864 22.01 31.75 -23.04
CA VAL A 864 21.43 30.41 -22.90
C VAL A 864 22.19 29.65 -21.82
N THR A 865 21.46 29.20 -20.80
CA THR A 865 22.00 28.51 -19.63
C THR A 865 21.41 27.11 -19.55
N PRO A 866 22.13 26.07 -20.03
CA PRO A 866 21.85 24.70 -19.63
C PRO A 866 21.95 24.58 -18.11
N LEU A 867 21.00 23.87 -17.50
CA LEU A 867 20.91 23.68 -16.07
C LEU A 867 20.56 22.23 -15.73
N ALA A 868 21.04 21.79 -14.58
CA ALA A 868 20.72 20.49 -14.02
C ALA A 868 20.58 20.65 -12.50
N SER A 869 19.51 20.11 -11.93
CA SER A 869 19.29 20.10 -10.49
C SER A 869 18.96 18.71 -9.98
N LEU A 870 19.28 18.47 -8.72
CA LEU A 870 18.94 17.26 -7.98
C LEU A 870 18.32 17.68 -6.64
N THR A 871 17.13 17.16 -6.36
CA THR A 871 16.38 17.44 -5.14
C THR A 871 16.11 16.15 -4.39
N TYR A 872 16.52 16.09 -3.12
CA TYR A 872 16.14 15.05 -2.17
C TYR A 872 15.08 15.61 -1.21
N GLY A 873 13.98 14.89 -1.05
CA GLY A 873 12.92 15.23 -0.09
C GLY A 873 12.64 14.06 0.85
N TYR A 874 12.47 14.37 2.12
CA TYR A 874 11.96 13.44 3.14
C TYR A 874 10.79 14.10 3.86
N GLN A 875 9.69 13.37 4.03
CA GLN A 875 8.51 13.83 4.77
C GLN A 875 8.08 12.77 5.77
N HIS A 876 7.80 13.18 6.99
CA HIS A 876 7.22 12.37 8.04
C HIS A 876 5.93 13.04 8.53
N VAL A 877 4.85 12.28 8.66
CA VAL A 877 3.59 12.73 9.23
C VAL A 877 3.34 11.87 10.47
N ASP A 878 3.11 12.53 11.60
CA ASP A 878 2.89 11.89 12.89
C ASP A 878 1.62 11.02 12.85
N ASP A 879 1.53 10.04 13.76
CA ASP A 879 0.27 9.35 14.02
C ASP A 879 -0.78 10.31 14.59
N TYR A 880 -2.06 9.98 14.38
CA TYR A 880 -3.16 10.78 14.89
C TYR A 880 -4.47 10.03 14.99
N LYS A 881 -5.31 10.52 15.89
CA LYS A 881 -6.66 10.02 16.09
C LYS A 881 -7.69 11.03 15.63
N GLU A 882 -8.56 10.63 14.71
CA GLU A 882 -9.73 11.40 14.31
C GLU A 882 -10.80 11.37 15.41
N THR A 883 -11.71 12.34 15.36
CA THR A 883 -12.83 12.49 16.29
C THR A 883 -14.16 12.61 15.54
N GLY A 884 -15.24 12.15 16.16
CA GLY A 884 -16.61 12.26 15.63
C GLY A 884 -17.10 11.07 14.79
N GLY A 885 -18.21 11.27 14.07
CA GLY A 885 -18.57 10.42 12.91
C GLY A 885 -19.27 9.09 13.17
N ASN A 886 -20.02 8.91 14.26
CA ASN A 886 -20.85 7.70 14.48
C ASN A 886 -20.10 6.38 14.23
N GLY A 887 -18.83 6.28 14.67
CA GLY A 887 -17.98 5.10 14.48
C GLY A 887 -16.98 5.17 13.32
N MET A 888 -17.07 6.13 12.38
CA MET A 888 -16.15 6.19 11.22
C MET A 888 -14.80 6.86 11.48
N ALA A 889 -14.61 7.51 12.65
CA ALA A 889 -13.34 8.10 12.99
C ALA A 889 -12.25 7.04 12.98
N LEU A 890 -11.03 7.40 12.58
CA LEU A 890 -9.89 6.49 12.48
C LEU A 890 -8.80 6.83 13.50
N ASP A 891 -8.10 5.81 13.97
CA ASP A 891 -6.77 5.89 14.56
C ASP A 891 -5.77 5.58 13.45
N VAL A 892 -4.96 6.56 13.06
CA VAL A 892 -4.12 6.50 11.85
C VAL A 892 -2.66 6.52 12.26
N GLY A 893 -1.91 5.51 11.83
CA GLY A 893 -0.48 5.40 12.09
C GLY A 893 0.33 6.46 11.35
N SER A 894 1.55 6.70 11.84
CA SER A 894 2.49 7.63 11.21
C SER A 894 2.86 7.17 9.78
N THR A 895 3.16 8.12 8.90
CA THR A 895 3.59 7.83 7.53
C THR A 895 4.92 8.52 7.21
N HIS A 896 5.67 7.97 6.26
CA HIS A 896 6.87 8.61 5.74
C HIS A 896 6.93 8.50 4.21
N SER A 897 7.54 9.49 3.56
CA SER A 897 7.74 9.52 2.11
C SER A 897 9.13 10.07 1.79
N GLN A 898 9.72 9.53 0.73
CA GLN A 898 11.01 9.97 0.19
C GLN A 898 10.83 10.33 -1.29
N SER A 899 11.63 11.29 -1.75
CA SER A 899 11.62 11.72 -3.15
C SER A 899 13.04 12.08 -3.58
N VAL A 900 13.40 11.66 -4.79
CA VAL A 900 14.68 11.99 -5.43
C VAL A 900 14.35 12.43 -6.83
N VAL A 901 14.46 13.73 -7.11
CA VAL A 901 14.05 14.33 -8.37
C VAL A 901 15.23 14.97 -9.06
N SER A 902 15.48 14.62 -10.32
CA SER A 902 16.35 15.40 -11.20
C SER A 902 15.53 16.32 -12.10
N ASP A 903 15.97 17.56 -12.28
CA ASP A 903 15.44 18.48 -13.29
C ASP A 903 16.59 18.88 -14.22
N ILE A 904 16.47 18.55 -15.51
CA ILE A 904 17.47 18.86 -16.52
C ILE A 904 16.81 19.73 -17.58
N GLY A 905 17.39 20.89 -17.87
CA GLY A 905 16.77 21.84 -18.79
C GLY A 905 17.71 22.90 -19.33
N ALA A 906 17.10 23.88 -19.98
CA ALA A 906 17.80 25.07 -20.44
C ALA A 906 16.93 26.30 -20.23
N ARG A 907 17.57 27.40 -19.83
CA ARG A 907 16.97 28.72 -19.70
C ARG A 907 17.54 29.65 -20.78
N ILE A 908 16.69 30.44 -21.42
CA ILE A 908 17.07 31.50 -22.33
C ILE A 908 16.62 32.84 -21.75
N GLU A 909 17.48 33.83 -21.80
CA GLU A 909 17.21 35.18 -21.32
C GLU A 909 17.84 36.23 -22.24
N LYS A 910 17.24 37.41 -22.28
CA LYS A 910 17.73 38.55 -23.04
C LYS A 910 17.43 39.83 -22.30
N ASN A 911 18.39 40.75 -22.25
CA ASN A 911 18.18 42.04 -21.63
C ASN A 911 17.74 43.13 -22.64
N PHE A 912 16.80 43.99 -22.22
CA PHE A 912 16.29 45.11 -22.99
C PHE A 912 16.37 46.41 -22.18
N ALA A 913 17.03 47.42 -22.73
CA ALA A 913 16.96 48.78 -22.17
C ALA A 913 15.59 49.40 -22.46
N THR A 914 14.89 49.87 -21.42
CA THR A 914 13.60 50.55 -21.52
C THR A 914 13.67 51.93 -20.88
N GLY A 915 12.70 52.81 -21.17
CA GLY A 915 12.61 54.13 -20.52
C GLY A 915 12.32 54.10 -19.02
N LEU A 916 12.03 52.91 -18.46
CA LEU A 916 11.75 52.68 -17.05
C LEU A 916 12.89 51.94 -16.33
N GLY A 917 13.92 51.45 -17.03
CA GLY A 917 14.95 50.57 -16.47
C GLY A 917 15.31 49.40 -17.40
N SER A 918 16.03 48.41 -16.89
CA SER A 918 16.48 47.24 -17.67
C SER A 918 15.53 46.06 -17.50
N LEU A 919 14.92 45.58 -18.58
CA LEU A 919 13.96 44.46 -18.57
C LEU A 919 14.62 43.19 -19.09
N THR A 920 14.69 42.14 -18.26
CA THR A 920 15.22 40.82 -18.63
C THR A 920 14.11 39.77 -18.58
N PRO A 921 13.39 39.49 -19.68
CA PRO A 921 12.55 38.31 -19.79
C PRO A 921 13.39 37.02 -19.92
N PHE A 922 12.85 35.93 -19.38
CA PHE A 922 13.40 34.59 -19.56
C PHE A 922 12.31 33.55 -19.85
N ALA A 923 12.73 32.46 -20.50
CA ALA A 923 11.96 31.24 -20.63
C ALA A 923 12.86 30.04 -20.32
N GLN A 924 12.32 29.03 -19.65
CA GLN A 924 12.99 27.80 -19.28
C GLN A 924 12.12 26.62 -19.63
N VAL A 925 12.73 25.56 -20.14
CA VAL A 925 12.10 24.27 -20.37
C VAL A 925 12.98 23.20 -19.75
N SER A 926 12.38 22.24 -19.05
CA SER A 926 13.08 21.13 -18.43
C SER A 926 12.31 19.82 -18.50
N TRP A 927 13.06 18.72 -18.37
CA TRP A 927 12.55 17.39 -18.08
C TRP A 927 12.84 17.08 -16.62
N ILE A 928 11.80 16.68 -15.90
CA ILE A 928 11.83 16.38 -14.48
C ILE A 928 11.57 14.88 -14.31
N HIS A 929 12.47 14.19 -13.63
CA HIS A 929 12.39 12.75 -13.40
C HIS A 929 12.46 12.42 -11.91
N GLN A 930 11.49 11.65 -11.40
CA GLN A 930 11.40 11.17 -10.02
C GLN A 930 11.85 9.70 -9.97
N TYR A 931 12.95 9.44 -9.25
CA TYR A 931 13.54 8.11 -9.15
C TYR A 931 12.85 7.20 -8.12
N ASP A 932 12.14 7.77 -7.14
CA ASP A 932 11.41 7.00 -6.12
C ASP A 932 9.92 6.89 -6.49
N ASN A 933 9.51 5.74 -7.00
CA ASN A 933 8.13 5.47 -7.42
C ASN A 933 7.29 4.73 -6.37
N ARG A 934 7.75 4.66 -5.12
CA ARG A 934 7.01 4.01 -4.03
C ARG A 934 5.76 4.80 -3.66
N GLN A 935 4.61 4.12 -3.60
CA GLN A 935 3.37 4.69 -3.07
C GLN A 935 3.49 4.91 -1.56
N VAL A 936 3.00 6.04 -1.08
CA VAL A 936 2.82 6.26 0.36
C VAL A 936 1.72 5.33 0.86
N SER A 937 1.97 4.59 1.93
CA SER A 937 0.97 3.77 2.60
C SER A 937 0.78 4.20 4.05
N SER A 938 -0.43 4.02 4.56
CA SER A 938 -0.81 4.34 5.94
C SER A 938 -1.59 3.18 6.53
N ASN A 939 -1.21 2.73 7.72
CA ASN A 939 -2.06 1.86 8.53
C ASN A 939 -3.14 2.70 9.22
N ALA A 940 -4.37 2.20 9.27
CA ALA A 940 -5.47 2.80 10.01
C ALA A 940 -6.34 1.71 10.64
N THR A 941 -6.93 2.04 11.78
CA THR A 941 -7.97 1.27 12.48
C THR A 941 -9.13 2.21 12.76
N TYR A 942 -10.36 1.71 12.89
CA TYR A 942 -11.44 2.59 13.33
C TYR A 942 -11.21 3.00 14.79
N ALA A 943 -11.24 4.29 15.10
CA ALA A 943 -10.89 4.86 16.41
C ALA A 943 -11.70 4.30 17.58
N ALA A 944 -12.92 3.84 17.31
CA ALA A 944 -13.82 3.20 18.27
C ALA A 944 -13.47 1.72 18.52
N ASP A 945 -12.57 1.13 17.73
CA ASP A 945 -12.04 -0.19 17.92
C ASP A 945 -10.81 -0.14 18.83
N ALA A 946 -10.97 -0.57 20.08
CA ALA A 946 -9.92 -0.55 21.08
C ALA A 946 -8.99 -1.79 21.04
N VAL A 947 -9.33 -2.82 20.25
CA VAL A 947 -8.59 -4.09 20.20
C VAL A 947 -7.83 -4.30 18.89
N GLY A 948 -8.15 -3.49 17.86
CA GLY A 948 -7.44 -3.44 16.59
C GLY A 948 -7.92 -4.46 15.55
N GLU A 949 -9.10 -5.05 15.74
CA GLU A 949 -9.71 -6.03 14.81
C GLU A 949 -10.02 -5.44 13.43
N THR A 950 -10.23 -4.12 13.37
CA THR A 950 -10.62 -3.38 12.17
C THR A 950 -9.45 -2.67 11.46
N SER A 951 -8.22 -3.14 11.68
CA SER A 951 -7.03 -2.57 11.04
C SER A 951 -6.99 -2.84 9.54
N PHE A 952 -6.53 -1.86 8.77
CA PHE A 952 -6.35 -1.94 7.33
C PHE A 952 -5.28 -0.96 6.83
N ILE A 953 -4.72 -1.25 5.66
CA ILE A 953 -3.71 -0.39 5.02
C ILE A 953 -4.35 0.34 3.84
N THR A 954 -4.09 1.64 3.74
CA THR A 954 -4.51 2.49 2.62
C THR A 954 -3.31 2.99 1.86
N LYS A 955 -3.35 2.91 0.53
CA LYS A 955 -2.28 3.41 -0.36
C LYS A 955 -2.67 4.75 -0.99
N GLY A 956 -1.69 5.62 -1.17
CA GLY A 956 -1.77 6.89 -1.88
C GLY A 956 -1.32 6.77 -3.34
N ALA A 957 -1.50 7.84 -4.12
CA ALA A 957 -1.12 7.86 -5.53
C ALA A 957 0.38 7.59 -5.72
N SER A 958 0.72 6.82 -6.76
CA SER A 958 2.11 6.68 -7.19
C SER A 958 2.66 8.04 -7.62
N PRO A 959 3.90 8.39 -7.23
CA PRO A 959 4.60 9.53 -7.80
C PRO A 959 4.68 9.42 -9.33
N VAL A 960 4.58 10.56 -10.03
CA VAL A 960 4.73 10.61 -11.49
C VAL A 960 6.21 10.57 -11.83
N GLU A 961 6.63 9.55 -12.57
CA GLU A 961 8.05 9.33 -12.90
C GLU A 961 8.61 10.43 -13.80
N ASP A 962 7.90 10.78 -14.89
CA ASP A 962 8.35 11.78 -15.86
C ASP A 962 7.39 12.97 -15.98
N MET A 963 7.93 14.18 -15.89
CA MET A 963 7.21 15.43 -16.02
C MET A 963 7.96 16.42 -16.93
N ALA A 964 7.22 17.26 -17.63
CA ALA A 964 7.72 18.44 -18.33
C ALA A 964 7.63 19.67 -17.42
N GLY A 965 8.72 20.41 -17.30
CA GLY A 965 8.81 21.70 -16.63
C GLY A 965 8.86 22.85 -17.64
N VAL A 966 8.09 23.91 -17.39
CA VAL A 966 8.14 25.17 -18.15
C VAL A 966 8.11 26.33 -17.18
N ALA A 967 9.08 27.25 -17.27
CA ALA A 967 9.04 28.48 -16.51
C ALA A 967 9.18 29.70 -17.42
N ILE A 968 8.39 30.73 -17.17
CA ILE A 968 8.46 32.01 -17.90
C ILE A 968 8.42 33.12 -16.88
N GLY A 969 9.25 34.13 -17.06
CA GLY A 969 9.25 35.27 -16.16
C GLY A 969 9.98 36.47 -16.74
N SER A 970 10.00 37.54 -15.96
CA SER A 970 10.75 38.73 -16.30
C SER A 970 11.12 39.51 -15.04
N THR A 971 12.34 40.06 -15.06
CA THR A 971 12.82 40.97 -14.03
C THR A 971 13.03 42.35 -14.63
N LEU A 972 12.45 43.38 -14.02
CA LEU A 972 12.71 44.80 -14.30
C LEU A 972 13.67 45.33 -13.23
N TYR A 973 14.84 45.80 -13.63
CA TYR A 973 15.86 46.39 -12.78
C TYR A 973 15.83 47.93 -12.83
N ASP A 974 16.15 48.55 -11.69
CA ASP A 974 16.46 49.98 -11.52
C ASP A 974 15.40 50.99 -11.99
N ALA A 975 14.12 50.67 -11.77
CA ALA A 975 13.01 51.60 -12.01
C ALA A 975 12.82 52.55 -10.81
N ASN A 976 13.60 53.64 -10.72
CA ASN A 976 13.64 54.54 -9.55
C ASN A 976 13.96 53.79 -8.24
N ASP A 977 15.09 53.09 -8.18
CA ASP A 977 15.55 52.28 -7.04
C ASP A 977 14.65 51.07 -6.69
N LEU A 978 13.74 50.70 -7.60
CA LEU A 978 12.84 49.56 -7.50
C LEU A 978 13.21 48.48 -8.52
N SER A 979 13.27 47.23 -8.08
CA SER A 979 13.28 46.06 -8.98
C SER A 979 12.02 45.21 -8.79
N LEU A 980 11.43 44.74 -9.88
CA LEU A 980 10.23 43.89 -9.89
C LEU A 980 10.54 42.58 -10.63
N ASP A 981 10.23 41.44 -10.03
CA ASP A 981 10.36 40.13 -10.64
C ASP A 981 9.01 39.43 -10.66
N ALA A 982 8.62 38.87 -11.80
CA ALA A 982 7.40 38.08 -11.95
C ALA A 982 7.74 36.76 -12.65
N ARG A 983 7.31 35.64 -12.06
CA ARG A 983 7.59 34.30 -12.56
C ARG A 983 6.36 33.39 -12.49
N TYR A 984 6.20 32.58 -13.53
CA TYR A 984 5.23 31.51 -13.63
C TYR A 984 5.94 30.19 -13.94
N ASP A 985 5.63 29.14 -13.19
CA ASP A 985 6.13 27.78 -13.40
C ASP A 985 4.96 26.82 -13.63
N LEU A 986 5.14 25.91 -14.58
CA LEU A 986 4.25 24.79 -14.89
C LEU A 986 5.06 23.49 -14.78
N GLN A 987 4.53 22.53 -14.03
CA GLN A 987 4.97 21.14 -14.07
C GLN A 987 3.79 20.29 -14.54
N ALA A 988 4.00 19.43 -15.54
CA ALA A 988 2.96 18.59 -16.10
C ALA A 988 3.49 17.19 -16.40
N GLY A 989 2.78 16.16 -15.95
CA GLY A 989 3.05 14.76 -16.27
C GLY A 989 1.76 13.96 -16.42
N GLU A 990 1.85 12.64 -16.44
CA GLU A 990 0.67 11.80 -16.53
C GLU A 990 -0.24 12.03 -15.30
N ARG A 991 -1.48 12.51 -15.54
CA ARG A 991 -2.51 12.76 -14.51
C ARG A 991 -2.14 13.80 -13.41
N TYR A 992 -0.99 14.47 -13.53
CA TYR A 992 -0.54 15.49 -12.58
C TYR A 992 -0.23 16.82 -13.26
N GLN A 993 -0.67 17.92 -12.65
CA GLN A 993 -0.33 19.29 -13.09
C GLN A 993 -0.18 20.20 -11.88
N ALA A 994 0.88 21.02 -11.86
CA ALA A 994 1.11 22.07 -10.88
C ALA A 994 1.45 23.39 -11.55
N HIS A 995 0.79 24.45 -11.09
CA HIS A 995 0.97 25.82 -11.56
C HIS A 995 1.39 26.70 -10.39
N THR A 996 2.49 27.42 -10.55
CA THR A 996 3.06 28.25 -9.50
C THR A 996 3.30 29.66 -10.01
N PHE A 997 2.99 30.65 -9.17
CA PHE A 997 3.17 32.06 -9.45
C PHE A 997 3.94 32.70 -8.31
N SER A 998 4.91 33.55 -8.64
CA SER A 998 5.63 34.33 -7.64
C SER A 998 5.93 35.73 -8.14
N LEU A 999 5.94 36.69 -7.20
CA LEU A 999 6.16 38.10 -7.48
C LEU A 999 7.10 38.68 -6.43
N ARG A 1000 8.27 39.19 -6.83
CA ARG A 1000 9.22 39.83 -5.91
C ARG A 1000 9.25 41.33 -6.15
N LEU A 1001 9.24 42.09 -5.06
CA LEU A 1001 9.51 43.52 -5.05
C LEU A 1001 10.79 43.78 -4.25
N ARG A 1002 11.78 44.44 -4.85
CA ARG A 1002 13.01 44.86 -4.18
C ARG A 1002 13.13 46.36 -4.24
N LYS A 1003 13.37 47.02 -3.11
CA LYS A 1003 13.70 48.45 -3.04
C LYS A 1003 15.10 48.59 -2.46
N MET A 1004 15.97 49.27 -3.19
CA MET A 1004 17.30 49.63 -2.69
C MET A 1004 17.16 50.98 -1.96
N PHE A 1005 17.82 51.13 -0.81
CA PHE A 1005 17.72 52.32 0.07
C PHE A 1005 19.06 53.02 0.17
#